data_AF-A0A932DAY1-F1
#
_entry.id   AF-A0A932DAY1-F1
#
_cell.length_a   1.000
_cell.length_b   1.000
_cell.length_c   1.000
_cell.angle_alpha   90.00
_cell.angle_beta   90.00
_cell.angle_gamma   90.00
#
_symmetry.space_group_name_H-M   'P 1'
#
loop_
_entity.id
_entity.type
_entity.pdbx_description
1 polymer ?
#
loop_
_entity_poly.entity_id
_entity_poly.type
_entity_poly.pdbx_seq_one_letter_code
_entity_poly.pdbx_strand_id
1 'polypeptide(L)'
;MRATDLEILRKTPILQGLSAGHLERLLQANPAEVYRRDQAVFEAGSRDRSLYIVLEGAVAVKIDPAKLGTIERGSTELRTIRTFGPGESFGEIDLIDGQGREATVVAATDQTRLLVIASTMFEDVLPAQVILHNITRDLANKVRGTNQLLIESLLSGYFLTVLVEGLASGSYECDPITPLQNLVVIRNPENFILSGPGQLIASMPEKEALEVSFFAEPHLLQTLAGPGAPSGAIVFSALFSLIKWGQLSSRIEAAPFQYELEPDTDRRAGTLRVNKEVAGRVQPFTLEWQVKGARYDAATATTTAGLFLFIYADEASSTRSRARSVIDQIDMPVQRHICQTLPQDGGDKSRFRVLVVHHRSHETARTLRTLQELGYELDTFVGIPYGDVGWDRIVMLDHAAQRRYLSLKMVHHPIEPTRYEFDFRQSSFVETRTERDLIALFADPAVGADYLTAMQTLGEYRLTQALRKCRERGQRLIIYEDGGYIVTKVHEIYRNPAHPAHSLVKAAVDDGLIVGVVEVTVAGERKNLQLIQENNGQALLPVLSNARSDIKAVFEAMGVAEAVVQASATSLGRLGLPTFQTRRVAVIGGNGAIGTRLVEQFTKLHNSTANVFAVDITDRPFALELDSQVLPYAATRLKYHPLPRFLVEDTCLPIILDAPYSARVVQPHWPAIAQAIVAFLREDSSYQELALVGGFPAPEAELTRLRQLVAKETGWRFTSQTPLANGAGIRCGVRQDGVEKTATLLANFTVLTFRNVSRLIRNGVNTIVGSTGYPIFSAKNLDEFLSRTNPPGSVDELVLISASSKDYEFRRAIDFLNVLLKLQSRAVVPAEQSLAWFAEFYKDGLHFLQGADFAPLRKLLASTVSTESLAAFVAEAPDVARAVGWSQDRSVNGRALLVEFLAEKIRRSVSIHKEIRSDIGSIYHVVVNGQTKRVVLLADGLVVNFFARHEKGVKTEFIDPVVTMQLLSLVKLSATAIPPGLYKLDTQLRAEDLAVFWAAIDEKCRPLALNR
;
A
#
# COMPACT_ATOMS: atom_id res chain seq x y z
N MET A 1 -28.18 -69.25 -27.25
CA MET A 1 -28.05 -68.24 -26.17
C MET A 1 -26.75 -68.51 -25.43
N ARG A 2 -25.80 -67.56 -25.36
CA ARG A 2 -24.60 -67.73 -24.53
C ARG A 2 -24.92 -67.31 -23.10
N ALA A 3 -24.40 -68.01 -22.08
CA ALA A 3 -24.63 -67.65 -20.68
C ALA A 3 -24.15 -66.21 -20.36
N THR A 4 -23.11 -65.77 -21.06
CA THR A 4 -22.55 -64.41 -21.01
C THR A 4 -23.47 -63.32 -21.57
N ASP A 5 -24.35 -63.63 -22.54
CA ASP A 5 -25.26 -62.63 -23.11
C ASP A 5 -26.27 -62.14 -22.04
N LEU A 6 -26.77 -63.04 -21.18
CA LEU A 6 -27.69 -62.69 -20.09
C LEU A 6 -27.03 -61.83 -19.00
N GLU A 7 -25.75 -62.06 -18.72
CA GLU A 7 -24.98 -61.24 -17.77
C GLU A 7 -24.76 -59.82 -18.29
N ILE A 8 -24.55 -59.66 -19.59
CA ILE A 8 -24.40 -58.36 -20.24
C ILE A 8 -25.71 -57.59 -20.16
N LEU A 9 -26.85 -58.22 -20.52
CA LEU A 9 -28.15 -57.57 -20.45
C LEU A 9 -28.54 -57.14 -19.03
N ARG A 10 -28.15 -57.90 -18.00
CA ARG A 10 -28.36 -57.50 -16.59
C ARG A 10 -27.61 -56.22 -16.21
N LYS A 11 -26.47 -55.96 -16.86
CA LYS A 11 -25.63 -54.78 -16.61
C LYS A 11 -26.00 -53.59 -17.50
N THR A 12 -26.72 -53.82 -18.59
CA THR A 12 -27.16 -52.77 -19.52
C THR A 12 -28.12 -51.78 -18.82
N PRO A 13 -27.79 -50.47 -18.77
CA PRO A 13 -28.58 -49.46 -18.07
C PRO A 13 -30.06 -49.40 -18.48
N ILE A 14 -30.34 -49.48 -19.78
CA ILE A 14 -31.72 -49.42 -20.31
C ILE A 14 -32.61 -50.60 -19.87
N LEU A 15 -32.00 -51.71 -19.44
CA LEU A 15 -32.68 -52.94 -19.02
C LEU A 15 -32.68 -53.15 -17.49
N GLN A 16 -32.17 -52.18 -16.72
CA GLN A 16 -32.13 -52.29 -15.26
C GLN A 16 -33.53 -52.41 -14.64
N GLY A 17 -33.68 -53.29 -13.65
CA GLY A 17 -34.96 -53.55 -12.99
C GLY A 17 -35.85 -54.59 -13.67
N LEU A 18 -35.44 -55.13 -14.82
CA LEU A 18 -36.12 -56.27 -15.45
C LEU A 18 -35.75 -57.59 -14.76
N SER A 19 -36.75 -58.43 -14.48
CA SER A 19 -36.53 -59.77 -13.92
C SER A 19 -35.79 -60.69 -14.91
N ALA A 20 -35.13 -61.73 -14.41
CA ALA A 20 -34.42 -62.71 -15.25
C ALA A 20 -35.32 -63.30 -16.34
N GLY A 21 -36.58 -63.61 -16.03
CA GLY A 21 -37.56 -64.11 -17.00
C GLY A 21 -38.01 -63.09 -18.05
N HIS A 22 -37.84 -61.77 -17.84
CA HIS A 22 -38.02 -60.76 -18.89
C HIS A 22 -36.82 -60.72 -19.83
N LEU A 23 -35.60 -60.79 -19.29
CA LEU A 23 -34.35 -60.77 -20.08
C LEU A 23 -34.19 -62.05 -20.93
N GLU A 24 -34.56 -63.21 -20.39
CA GLU A 24 -34.56 -64.47 -21.14
C GLU A 24 -35.57 -64.46 -22.29
N ARG A 25 -36.78 -63.92 -22.06
CA ARG A 25 -37.78 -63.72 -23.13
C ARG A 25 -37.27 -62.75 -24.20
N LEU A 26 -36.58 -61.69 -23.80
CA LEU A 26 -35.98 -60.72 -24.72
C LEU A 26 -34.94 -61.38 -25.64
N LEU A 27 -34.05 -62.21 -25.09
CA LEU A 27 -33.04 -62.96 -25.85
C LEU A 27 -33.64 -64.05 -26.75
N GLN A 28 -34.75 -64.67 -26.33
CA GLN A 28 -35.44 -65.67 -27.16
C GLN A 28 -36.15 -65.02 -28.34
N ALA A 29 -36.73 -63.84 -28.14
CA ALA A 29 -37.52 -63.17 -29.16
C ALA A 29 -36.69 -62.32 -30.14
N ASN A 30 -35.44 -61.99 -29.82
CA ASN A 30 -34.57 -61.16 -30.64
C ASN A 30 -33.22 -61.88 -30.88
N PRO A 31 -32.95 -62.35 -32.11
CA PRO A 31 -31.67 -62.96 -32.42
C PRO A 31 -30.55 -61.91 -32.40
N ALA A 32 -29.37 -62.31 -31.92
CA ALA A 32 -28.17 -61.48 -32.00
C ALA A 32 -27.64 -61.48 -33.44
N GLU A 33 -27.46 -60.30 -34.01
CA GLU A 33 -26.88 -60.09 -35.34
C GLU A 33 -25.37 -59.89 -35.26
N VAL A 34 -24.62 -60.27 -36.29
CA VAL A 34 -23.16 -60.20 -36.33
C VAL A 34 -22.70 -59.34 -37.49
N TYR A 35 -21.85 -58.37 -37.18
CA TYR A 35 -21.33 -57.38 -38.11
C TYR A 35 -19.80 -57.49 -38.24
N ARG A 36 -19.30 -57.33 -39.46
CA ARG A 36 -17.86 -57.21 -39.74
C ARG A 36 -17.37 -55.78 -39.54
N ARG A 37 -16.08 -55.59 -39.32
CA ARG A 37 -15.50 -54.24 -39.17
C ARG A 37 -15.87 -53.35 -40.35
N ASP A 38 -16.19 -52.09 -40.03
CA ASP A 38 -16.65 -51.04 -40.94
C ASP A 38 -17.98 -51.32 -41.67
N GLN A 39 -18.63 -52.46 -41.42
CA GLN A 39 -19.99 -52.71 -41.88
C GLN A 39 -20.96 -51.75 -41.17
N ALA A 40 -21.81 -51.08 -41.95
CA ALA A 40 -22.86 -50.23 -41.42
C ALA A 40 -23.92 -51.07 -40.68
N VAL A 41 -24.20 -50.69 -39.44
CA VAL A 41 -25.36 -51.16 -38.68
C VAL A 41 -26.60 -50.43 -39.20
N PHE A 42 -26.50 -49.11 -39.30
CA PHE A 42 -27.46 -48.29 -40.04
C PHE A 42 -26.80 -46.99 -40.53
N GLU A 43 -27.36 -46.43 -41.58
CA GLU A 43 -26.93 -45.14 -42.14
C GLU A 43 -27.77 -43.98 -41.59
N ALA A 44 -27.16 -42.78 -41.57
CA ALA A 44 -27.87 -41.54 -41.26
C ALA A 44 -29.04 -41.32 -42.24
N GLY A 45 -30.20 -40.94 -41.71
CA GLY A 45 -31.44 -40.74 -42.46
C GLY A 45 -32.28 -42.02 -42.62
N SER A 46 -31.77 -43.19 -42.17
CA SER A 46 -32.57 -44.41 -42.15
C SER A 46 -33.74 -44.27 -41.16
N ARG A 47 -34.84 -44.99 -41.45
CA ARG A 47 -36.10 -44.94 -40.68
C ARG A 47 -36.39 -46.22 -39.90
N ASP A 48 -35.40 -47.10 -39.76
CA ASP A 48 -35.52 -48.29 -38.93
C ASP A 48 -35.52 -47.87 -37.45
N ARG A 49 -36.61 -48.18 -36.73
CA ARG A 49 -36.83 -47.84 -35.31
C ARG A 49 -36.45 -48.97 -34.36
N SER A 50 -35.22 -49.44 -34.48
CA SER A 50 -34.68 -50.51 -33.63
C SER A 50 -33.70 -49.97 -32.58
N LEU A 51 -33.70 -50.56 -31.39
CA LEU A 51 -32.69 -50.30 -30.36
C LEU A 51 -31.64 -51.39 -30.40
N TYR A 52 -30.38 -51.00 -30.31
CA TYR A 52 -29.26 -51.92 -30.40
C TYR A 52 -28.54 -51.99 -29.07
N ILE A 53 -28.17 -53.19 -28.63
CA ILE A 53 -27.31 -53.42 -27.46
C ILE A 53 -26.09 -54.19 -27.92
N VAL A 54 -24.90 -53.70 -27.58
CA VAL A 54 -23.66 -54.41 -27.90
C VAL A 54 -23.50 -55.61 -26.97
N LEU A 55 -23.51 -56.81 -27.53
CA LEU A 55 -23.24 -58.06 -26.79
C LEU A 55 -21.76 -58.42 -26.83
N GLU A 56 -21.07 -58.14 -27.94
CA GLU A 56 -19.65 -58.45 -28.11
C GLU A 56 -19.05 -57.53 -29.17
N GLY A 57 -17.79 -57.12 -29.02
CA GLY A 57 -17.14 -56.14 -29.90
C GLY A 57 -17.52 -54.69 -29.58
N ALA A 58 -17.43 -53.80 -30.57
CA ALA A 58 -17.72 -52.37 -30.43
C ALA A 58 -18.27 -51.77 -31.73
N VAL A 59 -19.05 -50.70 -31.61
CA VAL A 59 -19.55 -49.91 -32.75
C VAL A 59 -19.11 -48.45 -32.64
N ALA A 60 -18.98 -47.75 -33.76
CA ALA A 60 -18.59 -46.34 -33.82
C ALA A 60 -19.68 -45.49 -34.51
N VAL A 61 -20.03 -44.37 -33.88
CA VAL A 61 -20.89 -43.32 -34.47
C VAL A 61 -20.02 -42.41 -35.32
N LYS A 62 -20.36 -42.32 -36.61
CA LYS A 62 -19.66 -41.51 -37.60
C LYS A 62 -20.60 -40.42 -38.14
N ILE A 63 -20.11 -39.18 -38.20
CA ILE A 63 -20.82 -38.06 -38.84
C ILE A 63 -20.01 -37.46 -39.99
N ASP A 64 -20.74 -36.88 -40.94
CA ASP A 64 -20.15 -36.05 -42.00
C ASP A 64 -19.92 -34.63 -41.45
N PRO A 65 -18.68 -34.11 -41.42
CA PRO A 65 -18.36 -32.74 -41.04
C PRO A 65 -19.15 -31.66 -41.80
N ALA A 66 -19.62 -31.96 -43.03
CA ALA A 66 -20.44 -31.05 -43.82
C ALA A 66 -21.78 -30.68 -43.17
N LYS A 67 -22.25 -31.44 -42.17
CA LYS A 67 -23.45 -31.09 -41.38
C LYS A 67 -23.27 -29.83 -40.52
N LEU A 68 -22.04 -29.37 -40.30
CA LEU A 68 -21.73 -28.13 -39.57
C LEU A 68 -21.73 -26.87 -40.48
N GLY A 69 -22.00 -27.02 -41.78
CA GLY A 69 -22.24 -25.91 -42.72
C GLY A 69 -20.99 -25.25 -43.31
N THR A 70 -19.79 -25.72 -42.97
CA THR A 70 -18.51 -25.10 -43.38
C THR A 70 -17.77 -25.84 -44.50
N ILE A 71 -18.25 -27.01 -44.93
CA ILE A 71 -17.57 -27.89 -45.91
C ILE A 71 -18.63 -28.65 -46.73
N GLU A 72 -18.35 -28.96 -48.01
CA GLU A 72 -19.27 -29.74 -48.86
C GLU A 72 -19.36 -31.22 -48.44
N ARG A 73 -20.55 -31.84 -48.55
CA ARG A 73 -20.77 -33.26 -48.22
C ARG A 73 -19.85 -34.16 -49.04
N GLY A 74 -19.21 -35.14 -48.37
CA GLY A 74 -18.32 -36.12 -49.02
C GLY A 74 -16.94 -35.60 -49.41
N SER A 75 -16.59 -34.35 -49.10
CA SER A 75 -15.25 -33.78 -49.33
C SER A 75 -14.20 -34.22 -48.31
N THR A 76 -14.63 -34.77 -47.17
CA THR A 76 -13.77 -35.27 -46.09
C THR A 76 -14.31 -36.56 -45.52
N GLU A 77 -13.44 -37.38 -44.92
CA GLU A 77 -13.83 -38.65 -44.30
C GLU A 77 -14.77 -38.43 -43.09
N LEU A 78 -15.68 -39.38 -42.87
CA LEU A 78 -16.58 -39.35 -41.72
C LEU A 78 -15.79 -39.40 -40.40
N ARG A 79 -16.09 -38.48 -39.48
CA ARG A 79 -15.43 -38.41 -38.18
C ARG A 79 -16.16 -39.28 -37.16
N THR A 80 -15.42 -40.12 -36.44
CA THR A 80 -15.95 -40.85 -35.29
C THR A 80 -16.16 -39.90 -34.12
N ILE A 81 -17.39 -39.83 -33.59
CA ILE A 81 -17.72 -39.02 -32.40
C ILE A 81 -17.62 -39.84 -31.13
N ARG A 82 -18.09 -41.10 -31.19
CA ARG A 82 -18.18 -41.97 -30.02
C ARG A 82 -18.12 -43.43 -30.44
N THR A 83 -17.55 -44.26 -29.58
CA THR A 83 -17.57 -45.73 -29.69
C THR A 83 -18.40 -46.30 -28.54
N PHE A 84 -19.18 -47.34 -28.81
CA PHE A 84 -19.96 -48.09 -27.81
C PHE A 84 -19.42 -49.52 -27.71
N GLY A 85 -19.22 -50.00 -26.48
CA GLY A 85 -18.74 -51.35 -26.16
C GLY A 85 -19.81 -52.24 -25.50
N PRO A 86 -19.45 -53.48 -25.09
CA PRO A 86 -20.41 -54.46 -24.58
C PRO A 86 -21.22 -53.94 -23.38
N GLY A 87 -22.54 -54.13 -23.45
CA GLY A 87 -23.51 -53.67 -22.44
C GLY A 87 -24.01 -52.24 -22.65
N GLU A 88 -23.41 -51.45 -23.54
CA GLU A 88 -23.95 -50.15 -23.96
C GLU A 88 -25.02 -50.33 -25.04
N SER A 89 -26.02 -49.44 -25.01
CA SER A 89 -27.05 -49.33 -26.03
C SER A 89 -26.86 -48.10 -26.91
N PHE A 90 -27.39 -48.18 -28.13
CA PHE A 90 -27.47 -47.06 -29.05
C PHE A 90 -28.72 -47.14 -29.93
N GLY A 91 -29.16 -45.98 -30.43
CA GLY A 91 -30.34 -45.86 -31.27
C GLY A 91 -31.62 -45.47 -30.53
N GLU A 92 -31.49 -44.98 -29.30
CA GLU A 92 -32.59 -44.61 -28.40
C GLU A 92 -33.41 -43.41 -28.86
N ILE A 93 -32.77 -42.44 -29.53
CA ILE A 93 -33.41 -41.16 -29.88
C ILE A 93 -34.51 -41.37 -30.92
N ASP A 94 -34.17 -42.04 -32.03
CA ASP A 94 -35.15 -42.35 -33.10
C ASP A 94 -36.25 -43.31 -32.63
N LEU A 95 -35.96 -44.16 -31.64
CA LEU A 95 -37.00 -44.97 -30.99
C LEU A 95 -38.05 -44.10 -30.28
N ILE A 96 -37.66 -42.92 -29.76
CA ILE A 96 -38.53 -42.03 -28.97
C ILE A 96 -39.23 -40.99 -29.85
N ASP A 97 -38.50 -40.27 -30.71
CA ASP A 97 -39.03 -39.12 -31.45
C ASP A 97 -39.45 -39.44 -32.89
N GLY A 98 -38.98 -40.57 -33.40
CA GLY A 98 -39.28 -41.07 -34.73
C GLY A 98 -38.82 -40.18 -35.90
N GLN A 99 -37.85 -39.28 -35.68
CA GLN A 99 -37.38 -38.30 -36.67
C GLN A 99 -36.32 -38.87 -37.64
N GLY A 100 -35.95 -40.15 -37.53
CA GLY A 100 -34.93 -40.81 -38.34
C GLY A 100 -33.53 -40.74 -37.71
N ARG A 101 -32.60 -41.57 -38.22
CA ARG A 101 -31.23 -41.64 -37.66
C ARG A 101 -30.41 -40.39 -37.97
N GLU A 102 -29.85 -39.74 -36.95
CA GLU A 102 -29.05 -38.52 -37.14
C GLU A 102 -27.60 -38.79 -37.58
N ALA A 103 -27.08 -39.99 -37.34
CA ALA A 103 -25.69 -40.36 -37.63
C ALA A 103 -25.60 -41.79 -38.19
N THR A 104 -24.49 -42.09 -38.87
CA THR A 104 -24.20 -43.45 -39.37
C THR A 104 -23.48 -44.21 -38.26
N VAL A 105 -23.89 -45.45 -37.98
CA VAL A 105 -23.21 -46.33 -37.03
C VAL A 105 -22.60 -47.51 -37.78
N VAL A 106 -21.32 -47.76 -37.54
CA VAL A 106 -20.59 -48.89 -38.14
C VAL A 106 -19.98 -49.76 -37.05
N ALA A 107 -19.77 -51.05 -37.33
CA ALA A 107 -19.00 -51.90 -36.44
C ALA A 107 -17.53 -51.45 -36.41
N ALA A 108 -16.99 -51.19 -35.22
CA ALA A 108 -15.61 -50.76 -35.00
C ALA A 108 -14.64 -51.95 -34.92
N THR A 109 -15.15 -53.14 -34.64
CA THR A 109 -14.39 -54.40 -34.54
C THR A 109 -15.02 -55.49 -35.40
N ASP A 110 -14.22 -56.49 -35.79
CA ASP A 110 -14.76 -57.68 -36.45
C ASP A 110 -15.56 -58.55 -35.46
N GLN A 111 -16.52 -59.31 -35.99
CA GLN A 111 -17.42 -60.18 -35.21
C GLN A 111 -18.20 -59.43 -34.13
N THR A 112 -18.56 -58.16 -34.39
CA THR A 112 -19.36 -57.35 -33.47
C THR A 112 -20.78 -57.92 -33.40
N ARG A 113 -21.20 -58.37 -32.22
CA ARG A 113 -22.52 -58.95 -31.99
C ARG A 113 -23.45 -57.95 -31.34
N LEU A 114 -24.61 -57.73 -31.95
CA LEU A 114 -25.61 -56.78 -31.49
C LEU A 114 -26.93 -57.49 -31.22
N LEU A 115 -27.56 -57.21 -30.09
CA LEU A 115 -28.96 -57.52 -29.88
C LEU A 115 -29.80 -56.41 -30.51
N VAL A 116 -30.65 -56.74 -31.47
CA VAL A 116 -31.52 -55.79 -32.16
C VAL A 116 -32.93 -55.93 -31.60
N ILE A 117 -33.48 -54.85 -31.03
CA ILE A 117 -34.80 -54.83 -30.41
C ILE A 117 -35.69 -53.88 -31.20
N ALA A 118 -36.63 -54.42 -31.97
CA ALA A 118 -37.57 -53.63 -32.76
C ALA A 118 -38.55 -52.86 -31.85
N SER A 119 -39.00 -51.68 -32.29
CA SER A 119 -39.91 -50.82 -31.52
C SER A 119 -41.20 -51.51 -31.07
N THR A 120 -41.74 -52.43 -31.89
CA THR A 120 -42.97 -53.18 -31.59
C THR A 120 -42.83 -54.11 -30.38
N MET A 121 -41.61 -54.53 -30.04
CA MET A 121 -41.35 -55.47 -28.94
C MET A 121 -41.43 -54.82 -27.55
N PHE A 122 -41.35 -53.49 -27.48
CA PHE A 122 -41.44 -52.75 -26.21
C PHE A 122 -42.87 -52.71 -25.65
N GLU A 123 -43.89 -52.93 -26.50
CA GLU A 123 -45.30 -52.97 -26.09
C GLU A 123 -45.74 -54.37 -25.62
N ASP A 124 -45.17 -55.44 -26.20
CA ASP A 124 -45.64 -56.82 -25.99
C ASP A 124 -44.82 -57.64 -24.97
N VAL A 125 -43.52 -57.37 -24.80
CA VAL A 125 -42.60 -58.26 -24.05
C VAL A 125 -42.04 -57.62 -22.78
N LEU A 126 -42.01 -56.29 -22.71
CA LEU A 126 -41.30 -55.55 -21.67
C LEU A 126 -42.23 -54.57 -20.94
N PRO A 127 -42.01 -54.27 -19.65
CA PRO A 127 -42.75 -53.22 -18.96
C PRO A 127 -42.35 -51.84 -19.52
N ALA A 128 -43.13 -51.32 -20.46
CA ALA A 128 -42.83 -50.11 -21.22
C ALA A 128 -42.45 -48.90 -20.33
N GLN A 129 -43.12 -48.72 -19.18
CA GLN A 129 -42.82 -47.63 -18.24
C GLN A 129 -41.41 -47.71 -17.63
N VAL A 130 -40.93 -48.92 -17.31
CA VAL A 130 -39.60 -49.12 -16.71
C VAL A 130 -38.51 -48.82 -17.73
N ILE A 131 -38.70 -49.28 -18.97
CA ILE A 131 -37.72 -49.06 -20.04
C ILE A 131 -37.68 -47.60 -20.47
N LEU A 132 -38.82 -46.95 -20.67
CA LEU A 132 -38.86 -45.53 -21.03
C LEU A 132 -38.17 -44.65 -19.97
N HIS A 133 -38.36 -44.97 -18.69
CA HIS A 133 -37.66 -44.30 -17.58
C HIS A 133 -36.15 -44.56 -17.59
N ASN A 134 -35.72 -45.79 -17.90
CA ASN A 134 -34.31 -46.12 -18.02
C ASN A 134 -33.65 -45.47 -19.24
N ILE A 135 -34.35 -45.40 -20.38
CA ILE A 135 -33.89 -44.72 -21.59
C ILE A 135 -33.74 -43.22 -21.34
N THR A 136 -34.73 -42.57 -20.71
CA THR A 136 -34.61 -41.13 -20.37
C THR A 136 -33.46 -40.86 -19.41
N ARG A 137 -33.21 -41.74 -18.44
CA ARG A 137 -32.05 -41.64 -17.54
C ARG A 137 -30.72 -41.84 -18.27
N ASP A 138 -30.64 -42.83 -19.15
CA ASP A 138 -29.44 -43.13 -19.94
C ASP A 138 -29.12 -41.99 -20.92
N LEU A 139 -30.13 -41.46 -21.63
CA LEU A 139 -30.01 -40.27 -22.47
C LEU A 139 -29.55 -39.05 -21.67
N ALA A 140 -30.13 -38.79 -20.50
CA ALA A 140 -29.70 -37.68 -19.64
C ALA A 140 -28.23 -37.81 -19.20
N ASN A 141 -27.76 -39.03 -18.92
CA ASN A 141 -26.36 -39.29 -18.59
C ASN A 141 -25.44 -39.10 -19.81
N LYS A 142 -25.84 -39.57 -20.98
CA LYS A 142 -25.11 -39.40 -22.24
C LYS A 142 -24.99 -37.91 -22.63
N VAL A 143 -26.06 -37.12 -22.51
CA VAL A 143 -26.05 -35.66 -22.74
C VAL A 143 -25.11 -34.94 -21.77
N ARG A 144 -25.15 -35.29 -20.47
CA ARG A 144 -24.23 -34.72 -19.48
C ARG A 144 -22.76 -35.00 -19.81
N GLY A 145 -22.43 -36.23 -20.21
CA GLY A 145 -21.06 -36.61 -20.61
C GLY A 145 -20.57 -35.89 -21.87
N THR A 146 -21.41 -35.76 -22.90
CA THR A 146 -21.05 -35.04 -24.13
C THR A 146 -20.88 -33.54 -23.89
N ASN A 147 -21.75 -32.91 -23.10
CA ASN A 147 -21.61 -31.50 -22.74
C ASN A 147 -20.29 -31.24 -22.00
N GLN A 148 -19.89 -32.14 -21.11
CA GLN A 148 -18.64 -32.00 -20.37
C GLN A 148 -17.40 -32.04 -21.29
N LEU A 149 -17.34 -32.99 -22.23
CA LEU A 149 -16.25 -33.08 -23.22
C LEU A 149 -16.22 -31.91 -24.21
N LEU A 150 -17.38 -31.42 -24.64
CA LEU A 150 -17.47 -30.26 -25.53
C LEU A 150 -17.02 -28.97 -24.82
N ILE A 151 -17.42 -28.80 -23.56
CA ILE A 151 -16.98 -27.70 -22.70
C ILE A 151 -15.46 -27.79 -22.48
N GLU A 152 -14.91 -28.97 -22.19
CA GLU A 152 -13.46 -29.16 -22.01
C GLU A 152 -12.65 -28.83 -23.28
N SER A 153 -13.13 -29.24 -24.45
CA SER A 153 -12.49 -28.98 -25.75
C SER A 153 -12.56 -27.51 -26.17
N LEU A 154 -13.72 -26.85 -26.01
CA LEU A 154 -13.89 -25.42 -26.33
C LEU A 154 -13.14 -24.50 -25.37
N LEU A 155 -13.00 -24.88 -24.10
CA LEU A 155 -12.36 -24.06 -23.08
C LEU A 155 -10.83 -24.20 -23.03
N SER A 156 -10.24 -25.22 -23.68
CA SER A 156 -8.80 -25.51 -23.55
C SER A 156 -7.88 -24.41 -24.13
N GLY A 157 -8.38 -23.53 -25.01
CA GLY A 157 -7.65 -22.35 -25.52
C GLY A 157 -8.39 -21.02 -25.35
N TYR A 158 -9.61 -21.03 -24.81
CA TYR A 158 -10.49 -19.86 -24.78
C TYR A 158 -9.90 -18.68 -24.01
N PHE A 159 -9.15 -18.95 -22.93
CA PHE A 159 -8.52 -17.89 -22.14
C PHE A 159 -7.50 -17.07 -22.94
N LEU A 160 -6.80 -17.68 -23.92
CA LEU A 160 -5.87 -16.97 -24.80
C LEU A 160 -6.61 -16.06 -25.78
N THR A 161 -7.72 -16.53 -26.35
CA THR A 161 -8.55 -15.72 -27.25
C THR A 161 -9.11 -14.51 -26.51
N VAL A 162 -9.69 -14.72 -25.32
CA VAL A 162 -10.23 -13.64 -24.48
C VAL A 162 -9.13 -12.65 -24.08
N LEU A 163 -7.95 -13.16 -23.71
CA LEU A 163 -6.80 -12.31 -23.39
C LEU A 163 -6.44 -11.43 -24.60
N VAL A 164 -6.26 -12.03 -25.77
CA VAL A 164 -5.84 -11.33 -26.99
C VAL A 164 -6.87 -10.29 -27.45
N GLU A 165 -8.16 -10.61 -27.42
CA GLU A 165 -9.24 -9.65 -27.72
C GLU A 165 -9.27 -8.49 -26.73
N GLY A 166 -9.09 -8.79 -25.43
CA GLY A 166 -8.97 -7.78 -24.38
C GLY A 166 -7.75 -6.86 -24.58
N LEU A 167 -6.62 -7.41 -25.00
CA LEU A 167 -5.41 -6.62 -25.30
C LEU A 167 -5.59 -5.72 -26.51
N ALA A 168 -6.19 -6.24 -27.59
CA ALA A 168 -6.42 -5.46 -28.80
C ALA A 168 -7.36 -4.26 -28.54
N SER A 169 -8.37 -4.45 -27.68
CA SER A 169 -9.33 -3.40 -27.31
C SER A 169 -8.80 -2.42 -26.25
N GLY A 170 -8.03 -2.88 -25.25
CA GLY A 170 -7.51 -2.05 -24.15
C GLY A 170 -6.14 -1.41 -24.37
N SER A 171 -5.48 -1.66 -25.51
CA SER A 171 -4.09 -1.22 -25.77
C SER A 171 -3.82 0.28 -25.62
N TYR A 172 -4.83 1.15 -25.70
CA TYR A 172 -4.68 2.59 -25.53
C TYR A 172 -4.47 3.02 -24.06
N GLU A 173 -4.68 2.12 -23.10
CA GLU A 173 -4.52 2.39 -21.66
C GLU A 173 -3.09 2.16 -21.16
N CYS A 174 -2.16 1.71 -22.01
CA CYS A 174 -0.76 1.50 -21.64
C CYS A 174 0.22 2.38 -22.42
N ASP A 175 1.42 2.49 -21.88
CA ASP A 175 2.61 2.96 -22.58
C ASP A 175 3.82 2.10 -22.10
N PRO A 176 5.05 2.32 -22.60
CA PRO A 176 6.20 1.52 -22.16
C PRO A 176 6.54 1.66 -20.66
N ILE A 177 5.97 2.63 -19.95
CA ILE A 177 6.19 2.93 -18.54
C ILE A 177 4.96 2.56 -17.67
N THR A 178 3.74 2.78 -18.16
CA THR A 178 2.48 2.47 -17.49
C THR A 178 1.83 1.23 -18.11
N PRO A 179 1.68 0.11 -17.40
CA PRO A 179 1.22 -1.13 -17.99
C PRO A 179 -0.30 -1.21 -18.11
N LEU A 180 -0.78 -1.93 -19.13
CA LEU A 180 -2.12 -2.51 -19.13
C LEU A 180 -2.09 -3.76 -18.25
N GLN A 181 -2.98 -3.85 -17.27
CA GLN A 181 -2.99 -4.96 -16.30
C GLN A 181 -4.22 -5.85 -16.48
N ASN A 182 -4.00 -7.14 -16.74
CA ASN A 182 -5.05 -8.13 -16.93
C ASN A 182 -4.89 -9.30 -15.95
N LEU A 183 -5.99 -9.74 -15.34
CA LEU A 183 -5.99 -10.96 -14.53
C LEU A 183 -6.38 -12.16 -15.40
N VAL A 184 -5.45 -13.10 -15.58
CA VAL A 184 -5.68 -14.36 -16.28
C VAL A 184 -5.93 -15.46 -15.24
N VAL A 185 -7.13 -16.05 -15.24
CA VAL A 185 -7.49 -17.15 -14.34
C VAL A 185 -7.63 -18.44 -15.13
N ILE A 186 -6.81 -19.44 -14.81
CA ILE A 186 -6.77 -20.76 -15.45
C ILE A 186 -7.30 -21.78 -14.45
N ARG A 187 -8.27 -22.60 -14.86
CA ARG A 187 -8.86 -23.66 -14.01
C ARG A 187 -8.60 -25.06 -14.53
N ASN A 188 -8.35 -25.21 -15.83
CA ASN A 188 -8.01 -26.50 -16.41
C ASN A 188 -6.53 -26.79 -16.11
N PRO A 189 -6.20 -27.87 -15.37
CA PRO A 189 -4.82 -28.18 -15.02
C PRO A 189 -3.90 -28.42 -16.22
N GLU A 190 -4.42 -28.87 -17.36
CA GLU A 190 -3.62 -29.05 -18.58
C GLU A 190 -3.05 -27.72 -19.10
N ASN A 191 -3.72 -26.61 -18.78
CA ASN A 191 -3.37 -25.27 -19.20
C ASN A 191 -2.61 -24.46 -18.15
N PHE A 192 -2.39 -25.03 -16.96
CA PHE A 192 -1.55 -24.39 -15.94
C PHE A 192 -0.16 -24.09 -16.52
N ILE A 193 0.30 -22.87 -16.28
CA ILE A 193 1.55 -22.32 -16.80
C ILE A 193 2.66 -22.49 -15.77
N LEU A 194 2.35 -22.33 -14.48
CA LEU A 194 3.33 -22.32 -13.40
C LEU A 194 3.29 -23.59 -12.54
N SER A 195 2.15 -24.28 -12.49
CA SER A 195 1.83 -25.33 -11.53
C SER A 195 1.81 -26.72 -12.15
N GLY A 196 2.51 -27.65 -11.50
CA GLY A 196 2.48 -29.07 -11.81
C GLY A 196 3.86 -29.73 -11.68
N PRO A 197 3.93 -31.06 -11.90
CA PRO A 197 5.19 -31.79 -11.81
C PRO A 197 6.26 -31.22 -12.75
N GLY A 198 7.43 -30.88 -12.22
CA GLY A 198 8.54 -30.30 -13.00
C GLY A 198 8.36 -28.83 -13.43
N GLN A 199 7.30 -28.17 -12.95
CA GLN A 199 7.07 -26.75 -13.17
C GLN A 199 7.57 -25.92 -11.97
N LEU A 200 7.43 -24.60 -12.07
CA LEU A 200 7.86 -23.64 -11.06
C LEU A 200 7.26 -23.90 -9.67
N ILE A 201 5.98 -24.27 -9.65
CA ILE A 201 5.23 -24.62 -8.44
C ILE A 201 4.84 -26.09 -8.56
N ALA A 202 5.43 -26.95 -7.73
CA ALA A 202 5.19 -28.39 -7.81
C ALA A 202 3.75 -28.79 -7.42
N SER A 203 3.06 -27.96 -6.63
CA SER A 203 1.68 -28.20 -6.18
C SER A 203 0.68 -28.13 -7.33
N MET A 204 -0.41 -28.89 -7.24
CA MET A 204 -1.54 -28.84 -8.17
C MET A 204 -2.70 -28.06 -7.55
N PRO A 205 -2.91 -26.77 -7.91
CA PRO A 205 -3.99 -25.95 -7.37
C PRO A 205 -5.34 -26.25 -8.04
N GLU A 206 -6.44 -25.71 -7.47
CA GLU A 206 -7.75 -25.66 -8.15
C GLU A 206 -7.77 -24.63 -9.28
N LYS A 207 -6.96 -23.56 -9.17
CA LYS A 207 -6.79 -22.54 -10.20
C LYS A 207 -5.45 -21.83 -10.11
N GLU A 208 -4.98 -21.31 -11.25
CA GLU A 208 -3.91 -20.31 -11.32
C GLU A 208 -4.52 -18.94 -11.59
N ALA A 209 -4.02 -17.91 -10.91
CA ALA A 209 -4.39 -16.52 -11.11
C ALA A 209 -3.14 -15.69 -11.37
N LEU A 210 -2.94 -15.26 -12.61
CA LEU A 210 -1.77 -14.52 -13.06
C LEU A 210 -2.17 -13.07 -13.33
N GLU A 211 -1.57 -12.13 -12.59
CA GLU A 211 -1.69 -10.70 -12.90
C GLU A 211 -0.65 -10.36 -13.97
N VAL A 212 -1.10 -10.19 -15.21
CA VAL A 212 -0.23 -9.91 -16.36
C VAL A 212 -0.17 -8.41 -16.62
N SER A 213 1.03 -7.83 -16.61
CA SER A 213 1.28 -6.40 -16.84
C SER A 213 2.03 -6.20 -18.15
N PHE A 214 1.41 -5.53 -19.11
CA PHE A 214 1.92 -5.29 -20.46
C PHE A 214 2.46 -3.87 -20.59
N PHE A 215 3.78 -3.74 -20.75
CA PHE A 215 4.47 -2.46 -20.98
C PHE A 215 4.83 -2.35 -22.45
N ALA A 216 4.14 -1.48 -23.18
CA ALA A 216 4.26 -1.39 -24.63
C ALA A 216 3.74 -0.05 -25.14
N GLU A 217 4.24 0.40 -26.28
CA GLU A 217 3.53 1.42 -27.06
C GLU A 217 2.16 0.85 -27.49
N PRO A 218 1.05 1.63 -27.38
CA PRO A 218 -0.31 1.15 -27.69
C PRO A 218 -0.42 0.41 -29.02
N HIS A 219 0.12 1.02 -30.08
CA HIS A 219 0.06 0.50 -31.44
C HIS A 219 0.85 -0.82 -31.60
N LEU A 220 1.95 -1.01 -30.85
CA LEU A 220 2.72 -2.26 -30.89
C LEU A 220 1.97 -3.40 -30.22
N LEU A 221 1.36 -3.15 -29.05
CA LEU A 221 0.55 -4.16 -28.36
C LEU A 221 -0.67 -4.56 -29.20
N GLN A 222 -1.35 -3.58 -29.80
CA GLN A 222 -2.47 -3.83 -30.70
C GLN A 222 -2.07 -4.69 -31.90
N THR A 223 -0.92 -4.40 -32.51
CA THR A 223 -0.42 -5.15 -33.69
C THR A 223 0.01 -6.56 -33.30
N LEU A 224 0.68 -6.72 -32.16
CA LEU A 224 1.13 -8.03 -31.66
C LEU A 224 -0.07 -8.95 -31.37
N ALA A 225 -1.06 -8.44 -30.64
CA ALA A 225 -2.29 -9.14 -30.29
C ALA A 225 -3.21 -9.36 -31.51
N GLY A 226 -3.20 -8.42 -32.46
CA GLY A 226 -4.07 -8.43 -33.63
C GLY A 226 -3.83 -9.55 -34.65
N PRO A 227 -4.57 -9.52 -35.78
CA PRO A 227 -4.45 -10.48 -36.86
C PRO A 227 -3.06 -10.44 -37.51
N GLY A 228 -2.66 -11.55 -38.12
CA GLY A 228 -1.36 -11.71 -38.78
C GLY A 228 -0.81 -13.13 -38.60
N ALA A 229 0.37 -13.38 -39.15
CA ALA A 229 1.06 -14.66 -39.07
C ALA A 229 2.43 -14.49 -38.36
N PRO A 230 2.65 -15.06 -37.16
CA PRO A 230 1.70 -15.80 -36.34
C PRO A 230 0.60 -14.91 -35.70
N SER A 231 -0.56 -15.50 -35.40
CA SER A 231 -1.65 -14.79 -34.72
C SER A 231 -1.25 -14.45 -33.27
N GLY A 232 -1.88 -13.43 -32.66
CA GLY A 232 -1.58 -13.06 -31.27
C GLY A 232 -1.70 -14.24 -30.28
N ALA A 233 -2.71 -15.09 -30.47
CA ALA A 233 -2.90 -16.29 -29.65
C ALA A 233 -1.72 -17.28 -29.76
N ILE A 234 -1.13 -17.44 -30.96
CA ILE A 234 0.05 -18.29 -31.16
C ILE A 234 1.27 -17.66 -30.49
N VAL A 235 1.43 -16.33 -30.55
CA VAL A 235 2.54 -15.64 -29.86
C VAL A 235 2.49 -15.87 -28.35
N PHE A 236 1.33 -15.67 -27.71
CA PHE A 236 1.20 -15.88 -26.26
C PHE A 236 1.24 -17.37 -25.89
N SER A 237 0.76 -18.27 -26.75
CA SER A 237 0.94 -19.71 -26.58
C SER A 237 2.42 -20.11 -26.61
N ALA A 238 3.22 -19.51 -27.49
CA ALA A 238 4.67 -19.71 -27.54
C ALA A 238 5.32 -19.23 -26.24
N LEU A 239 5.03 -18.01 -25.80
CA LEU A 239 5.52 -17.45 -24.55
C LEU A 239 5.18 -18.36 -23.34
N PHE A 240 3.92 -18.76 -23.19
CA PHE A 240 3.50 -19.61 -22.08
C PHE A 240 4.10 -21.01 -22.16
N SER A 241 4.37 -21.54 -23.35
CA SER A 241 5.13 -22.79 -23.52
C SER A 241 6.57 -22.64 -23.02
N LEU A 242 7.23 -21.51 -23.28
CA LEU A 242 8.57 -21.24 -22.77
C LEU A 242 8.61 -21.12 -21.24
N ILE A 243 7.64 -20.42 -20.64
CA ILE A 243 7.55 -20.33 -19.17
C ILE A 243 7.29 -21.72 -18.57
N LYS A 244 6.37 -22.49 -19.16
CA LYS A 244 5.95 -23.79 -18.64
C LYS A 244 7.00 -24.90 -18.85
N TRP A 245 7.61 -24.99 -20.03
CA TRP A 245 8.47 -26.11 -20.43
C TRP A 245 9.93 -25.72 -20.71
N GLY A 246 10.26 -24.43 -20.78
CA GLY A 246 11.57 -23.96 -21.23
C GLY A 246 11.81 -24.11 -22.73
N GLN A 247 10.81 -24.56 -23.49
CA GLN A 247 10.91 -24.78 -24.94
C GLN A 247 9.54 -24.57 -25.61
N LEU A 248 9.54 -24.36 -26.93
CA LEU A 248 8.31 -24.25 -27.71
C LEU A 248 7.59 -25.60 -27.75
N SER A 249 6.26 -25.56 -27.68
CA SER A 249 5.43 -26.74 -27.90
C SER A 249 5.62 -27.27 -29.32
N SER A 250 5.58 -28.60 -29.50
CA SER A 250 5.66 -29.25 -30.81
C SER A 250 4.53 -28.85 -31.77
N ARG A 251 3.47 -28.23 -31.24
CA ARG A 251 2.33 -27.70 -32.01
C ARG A 251 2.57 -26.30 -32.58
N ILE A 252 3.68 -25.65 -32.22
CA ILE A 252 4.01 -24.28 -32.63
C ILE A 252 5.13 -24.33 -33.67
N GLU A 253 4.91 -23.69 -34.81
CA GLU A 253 5.94 -23.52 -35.82
C GLU A 253 7.07 -22.63 -35.27
N ALA A 254 8.30 -23.14 -35.25
CA ALA A 254 9.43 -22.46 -34.63
C ALA A 254 10.02 -21.33 -35.50
N ALA A 255 9.84 -21.38 -36.83
CA ALA A 255 10.45 -20.46 -37.79
C ALA A 255 10.28 -18.96 -37.46
N PRO A 256 9.08 -18.46 -37.05
CA PRO A 256 8.91 -17.05 -36.71
C PRO A 256 9.45 -16.65 -35.33
N PHE A 257 9.93 -17.57 -34.50
CA PHE A 257 10.30 -17.33 -33.11
C PHE A 257 11.79 -17.55 -32.84
N GLN A 258 12.39 -16.67 -32.03
CA GLN A 258 13.71 -16.85 -31.44
C GLN A 258 13.61 -16.52 -29.95
N TYR A 259 14.24 -17.30 -29.07
CA TYR A 259 14.15 -17.03 -27.64
C TYR A 259 15.45 -17.33 -26.90
N GLU A 260 15.59 -16.70 -25.74
CA GLU A 260 16.69 -16.87 -24.79
C GLU A 260 16.12 -16.92 -23.38
N LEU A 261 16.45 -17.95 -22.60
CA LEU A 261 16.09 -18.05 -21.19
C LEU A 261 17.20 -17.44 -20.34
N GLU A 262 16.83 -16.66 -19.33
CA GLU A 262 17.82 -16.09 -18.41
C GLU A 262 18.35 -17.19 -17.46
N PRO A 263 19.68 -17.40 -17.35
CA PRO A 263 20.25 -18.41 -16.47
C PRO A 263 19.84 -18.23 -15.00
N ASP A 264 19.77 -19.33 -14.23
CA ASP A 264 19.47 -19.34 -12.79
C ASP A 264 18.11 -18.73 -12.37
N THR A 265 17.20 -18.53 -13.34
CA THR A 265 15.85 -17.99 -13.08
C THR A 265 14.75 -19.03 -13.02
N ASP A 266 15.04 -20.30 -13.36
CA ASP A 266 14.05 -21.38 -13.51
C ASP A 266 12.92 -21.04 -14.50
N ARG A 267 13.27 -20.46 -15.66
CA ARG A 267 12.32 -20.01 -16.72
C ARG A 267 11.46 -18.79 -16.33
N ARG A 268 11.64 -18.22 -15.14
CA ARG A 268 10.90 -17.01 -14.71
C ARG A 268 11.25 -15.78 -15.52
N ALA A 269 12.42 -15.73 -16.17
CA ALA A 269 12.77 -14.62 -17.04
C ALA A 269 13.42 -15.09 -18.34
N GLY A 270 13.26 -14.27 -19.38
CA GLY A 270 13.83 -14.51 -20.70
C GLY A 270 13.32 -13.51 -21.73
N THR A 271 13.75 -13.72 -22.98
CA THR A 271 13.39 -12.89 -24.13
C THR A 271 12.83 -13.75 -25.25
N LEU A 272 11.70 -13.36 -25.83
CA LEU A 272 11.09 -13.95 -27.01
C LEU A 272 11.03 -12.90 -28.13
N ARG A 273 11.72 -13.15 -29.23
CA ARG A 273 11.63 -12.36 -30.46
C ARG A 273 10.70 -13.07 -31.44
N VAL A 274 9.80 -12.31 -32.06
CA VAL A 274 8.87 -12.82 -33.06
C VAL A 274 8.90 -11.94 -34.30
N ASN A 275 9.02 -12.58 -35.46
CA ASN A 275 8.79 -11.93 -36.76
C ASN A 275 7.35 -12.19 -37.16
N LYS A 276 6.51 -11.15 -37.10
CA LYS A 276 5.09 -11.25 -37.42
C LYS A 276 4.79 -10.56 -38.74
N GLU A 277 4.15 -11.28 -39.65
CA GLU A 277 3.63 -10.73 -40.90
C GLU A 277 2.25 -10.11 -40.67
N VAL A 278 2.13 -8.82 -40.96
CA VAL A 278 0.88 -8.04 -40.87
C VAL A 278 0.71 -7.27 -42.18
N ALA A 279 -0.41 -7.52 -42.88
CA ALA A 279 -0.72 -6.89 -44.17
C ALA A 279 0.43 -6.98 -45.20
N GLY A 280 1.11 -8.14 -45.27
CA GLY A 280 2.21 -8.39 -46.21
C GLY A 280 3.56 -7.78 -45.82
N ARG A 281 3.69 -7.20 -44.61
CA ARG A 281 4.95 -6.69 -44.06
C ARG A 281 5.37 -7.48 -42.84
N VAL A 282 6.61 -7.94 -42.82
CA VAL A 282 7.21 -8.58 -41.65
C VAL A 282 7.68 -7.51 -40.68
N GLN A 283 7.18 -7.55 -39.46
CA GLN A 283 7.55 -6.65 -38.37
C GLN A 283 8.13 -7.47 -37.20
N PRO A 284 9.33 -7.14 -36.71
CA PRO A 284 9.91 -7.78 -35.54
C PRO A 284 9.32 -7.20 -34.25
N PHE A 285 9.11 -8.07 -33.26
CA PHE A 285 8.76 -7.70 -31.89
C PHE A 285 9.67 -8.44 -30.92
N THR A 286 10.00 -7.80 -29.81
CA THR A 286 10.69 -8.41 -28.68
C THR A 286 9.77 -8.36 -27.46
N LEU A 287 9.62 -9.50 -26.78
CA LEU A 287 8.91 -9.67 -25.52
C LEU A 287 9.94 -10.11 -24.48
N GLU A 288 10.34 -9.22 -23.57
CA GLU A 288 11.05 -9.62 -22.34
C GLU A 288 9.99 -10.00 -21.29
N TRP A 289 10.12 -11.17 -20.66
CA TRP A 289 9.21 -11.58 -19.58
C TRP A 289 9.90 -11.72 -18.24
N GLN A 290 9.14 -11.47 -17.17
CA GLN A 290 9.53 -11.74 -15.79
C GLN A 290 8.32 -12.26 -15.00
N VAL A 291 8.45 -13.43 -14.38
CA VAL A 291 7.49 -14.00 -13.43
C VAL A 291 7.98 -13.69 -12.01
N LYS A 292 7.18 -12.93 -11.26
CA LYS A 292 7.53 -12.45 -9.91
C LYS A 292 6.50 -12.92 -8.88
N GLY A 293 6.96 -13.27 -7.69
CA GLY A 293 6.13 -13.59 -6.54
C GLY A 293 5.27 -14.83 -6.73
N ALA A 294 5.72 -15.81 -7.52
CA ALA A 294 4.99 -17.04 -7.75
C ALA A 294 4.86 -17.83 -6.44
N ARG A 295 3.63 -18.05 -5.98
CA ARG A 295 3.35 -18.77 -4.73
C ARG A 295 2.05 -19.55 -4.79
N TYR A 296 2.04 -20.68 -4.10
CA TYR A 296 0.83 -21.47 -3.86
C TYR A 296 0.25 -21.11 -2.49
N ASP A 297 -1.02 -20.71 -2.47
CA ASP A 297 -1.79 -20.54 -1.25
C ASP A 297 -2.64 -21.78 -0.99
N ALA A 298 -2.29 -22.52 0.07
CA ALA A 298 -2.97 -23.73 0.48
C ALA A 298 -4.40 -23.48 1.00
N ALA A 299 -4.67 -22.30 1.59
CA ALA A 299 -5.99 -21.99 2.15
C ALA A 299 -7.03 -21.77 1.05
N THR A 300 -6.61 -21.20 -0.08
CA THR A 300 -7.48 -20.92 -1.24
C THR A 300 -7.26 -21.89 -2.40
N ALA A 301 -6.39 -22.88 -2.23
CA ALA A 301 -5.93 -23.81 -3.27
C ALA A 301 -5.59 -23.11 -4.59
N THR A 302 -4.95 -21.94 -4.53
CA THR A 302 -4.70 -21.07 -5.68
C THR A 302 -3.22 -20.77 -5.84
N THR A 303 -2.68 -20.91 -7.04
CA THR A 303 -1.36 -20.35 -7.38
C THR A 303 -1.52 -18.92 -7.89
N THR A 304 -0.75 -17.99 -7.32
CA THR A 304 -0.74 -16.58 -7.75
C THR A 304 0.67 -16.16 -8.19
N ALA A 305 0.77 -15.36 -9.25
CA ALA A 305 2.02 -14.72 -9.65
C ALA A 305 1.75 -13.44 -10.45
N GLY A 306 2.73 -12.53 -10.49
CA GLY A 306 2.77 -11.43 -11.44
C GLY A 306 3.60 -11.80 -12.67
N LEU A 307 3.05 -11.63 -13.88
CA LEU A 307 3.77 -11.79 -15.14
C LEU A 307 3.96 -10.43 -15.81
N PHE A 308 5.20 -10.00 -15.95
CA PHE A 308 5.57 -8.71 -16.51
C PHE A 308 6.09 -8.91 -17.92
N LEU A 309 5.50 -8.20 -18.89
CA LEU A 309 5.84 -8.31 -20.30
C LEU A 309 6.25 -6.94 -20.83
N PHE A 310 7.51 -6.80 -21.20
CA PHE A 310 8.05 -5.58 -21.83
C PHE A 310 8.14 -5.83 -23.33
N ILE A 311 7.35 -5.08 -24.10
CA ILE A 311 7.11 -5.32 -25.52
C ILE A 311 7.55 -4.10 -26.32
N TYR A 312 8.47 -4.32 -27.27
CA TYR A 312 9.00 -3.26 -28.11
C TYR A 312 9.45 -3.79 -29.48
N ALA A 313 9.54 -2.91 -30.46
CA ALA A 313 10.02 -3.25 -31.81
C ALA A 313 11.50 -2.90 -32.00
N ASP A 314 11.98 -1.88 -31.29
CA ASP A 314 13.36 -1.38 -31.31
C ASP A 314 13.75 -0.82 -29.92
N GLU A 315 15.04 -0.53 -29.72
CA GLU A 315 15.51 -0.02 -28.42
C GLU A 315 14.87 1.34 -28.07
N ALA A 316 14.52 2.17 -29.05
CA ALA A 316 13.94 3.50 -28.83
C ALA A 316 12.54 3.43 -28.22
N SER A 317 11.75 2.43 -28.61
CA SER A 317 10.41 2.11 -28.10
C SER A 317 10.42 1.29 -26.80
N SER A 318 11.60 0.87 -26.31
CA SER A 318 11.71 0.08 -25.09
C SER A 318 11.34 0.87 -23.82
N THR A 319 10.82 0.17 -22.82
CA THR A 319 10.65 0.68 -21.45
C THR A 319 11.92 1.30 -20.89
N ARG A 320 13.08 0.71 -21.20
CA ARG A 320 14.40 1.19 -20.76
C ARG A 320 14.71 2.58 -21.32
N SER A 321 14.53 2.77 -22.62
CA SER A 321 14.75 4.05 -23.29
C SER A 321 13.81 5.14 -22.76
N ARG A 322 12.52 4.80 -22.58
CA ARG A 322 11.53 5.72 -21.99
C ARG A 322 11.88 6.10 -20.55
N ALA A 323 12.20 5.13 -19.71
CA ALA A 323 12.60 5.38 -18.32
C ALA A 323 13.84 6.28 -18.24
N ARG A 324 14.86 6.03 -19.08
CA ARG A 324 16.05 6.89 -19.19
C ARG A 324 15.68 8.31 -19.57
N SER A 325 14.83 8.50 -20.58
CA SER A 325 14.37 9.82 -20.99
C SER A 325 13.69 10.58 -19.87
N VAL A 326 12.88 9.90 -19.04
CA VAL A 326 12.23 10.52 -17.87
C VAL A 326 13.28 10.97 -16.85
N ILE A 327 14.27 10.12 -16.53
CA ILE A 327 15.34 10.46 -15.57
C ILE A 327 16.19 11.64 -16.06
N ASP A 328 16.54 11.65 -17.34
CA ASP A 328 17.40 12.68 -17.94
C ASP A 328 16.71 14.07 -17.96
N GLN A 329 15.37 14.10 -17.95
CA GLN A 329 14.56 15.32 -17.89
C GLN A 329 14.37 15.87 -16.46
N ILE A 330 14.78 15.15 -15.41
CA ILE A 330 14.68 15.61 -14.02
C ILE A 330 15.65 16.77 -13.80
N ASP A 331 15.12 17.95 -13.51
CA ASP A 331 15.90 19.18 -13.39
C ASP A 331 16.56 19.32 -12.02
N MET A 332 17.80 18.84 -11.89
CA MET A 332 18.66 18.98 -10.70
C MET A 332 19.89 19.87 -11.03
N PRO A 333 19.69 21.18 -11.28
CA PRO A 333 20.73 22.06 -11.80
C PRO A 333 21.89 22.29 -10.82
N VAL A 334 21.64 22.32 -9.50
CA VAL A 334 22.69 22.43 -8.48
C VAL A 334 23.52 21.15 -8.45
N GLN A 335 22.88 19.98 -8.41
CA GLN A 335 23.58 18.69 -8.47
C GLN A 335 24.45 18.58 -9.71
N ARG A 336 23.89 18.91 -10.88
CA ARG A 336 24.60 18.82 -12.17
C ARG A 336 25.82 19.73 -12.19
N HIS A 337 25.69 20.97 -11.73
CA HIS A 337 26.81 21.90 -11.65
C HIS A 337 27.92 21.39 -10.71
N ILE A 338 27.54 20.89 -9.53
CA ILE A 338 28.51 20.35 -8.57
C ILE A 338 29.23 19.13 -9.12
N CYS A 339 28.52 18.20 -9.77
CA CYS A 339 29.14 17.02 -10.35
C CYS A 339 30.13 17.34 -11.48
N GLN A 340 29.89 18.41 -12.24
CA GLN A 340 30.79 18.87 -13.30
C GLN A 340 32.04 19.58 -12.77
N THR A 341 31.97 20.13 -11.55
CA THR A 341 33.05 20.91 -10.93
C THR A 341 33.88 20.11 -9.91
N LEU A 342 33.37 18.95 -9.45
CA LEU A 342 34.13 18.05 -8.58
C LEU A 342 35.44 17.62 -9.24
N PRO A 343 36.57 17.63 -8.51
CA PRO A 343 37.85 17.15 -9.04
C PRO A 343 37.74 15.71 -9.55
N GLN A 344 38.18 15.47 -10.78
CA GLN A 344 38.25 14.12 -11.38
C GLN A 344 39.27 13.21 -10.66
N ASP A 345 40.15 13.79 -9.82
CA ASP A 345 41.30 13.13 -9.17
C ASP A 345 40.95 12.19 -7.99
N GLY A 346 39.69 11.76 -7.86
CA GLY A 346 39.17 11.00 -6.71
C GLY A 346 39.48 9.49 -6.67
N GLY A 347 40.39 8.99 -7.51
CA GLY A 347 40.69 7.56 -7.67
C GLY A 347 39.54 6.75 -8.28
N ASP A 348 39.77 5.45 -8.52
CA ASP A 348 38.76 4.55 -9.07
C ASP A 348 37.59 4.39 -8.07
N LYS A 349 36.42 4.91 -8.44
CA LYS A 349 35.20 4.87 -7.62
C LYS A 349 34.46 3.53 -7.74
N SER A 350 34.79 2.68 -8.71
CA SER A 350 34.17 1.36 -8.90
C SER A 350 34.47 0.38 -7.76
N ARG A 351 35.50 0.66 -6.94
CA ARG A 351 35.79 -0.05 -5.69
C ARG A 351 34.77 0.19 -4.58
N PHE A 352 33.91 1.20 -4.71
CA PHE A 352 32.88 1.52 -3.73
C PHE A 352 31.51 1.08 -4.20
N ARG A 353 30.87 0.30 -3.33
CA ARG A 353 29.51 -0.20 -3.48
C ARG A 353 28.59 0.58 -2.55
N VAL A 354 27.42 0.98 -3.02
CA VAL A 354 26.47 1.79 -2.23
C VAL A 354 25.18 1.02 -1.98
N LEU A 355 24.84 0.80 -0.70
CA LEU A 355 23.55 0.27 -0.26
C LEU A 355 22.65 1.45 0.12
N VAL A 356 21.51 1.58 -0.55
CA VAL A 356 20.63 2.76 -0.44
C VAL A 356 19.30 2.40 0.21
N VAL A 357 18.87 3.16 1.21
CA VAL A 357 17.50 3.12 1.77
C VAL A 357 16.93 4.53 1.74
N HIS A 358 16.00 4.81 0.82
CA HIS A 358 15.53 6.19 0.59
C HIS A 358 14.08 6.25 0.11
N HIS A 359 13.52 7.46 0.06
CA HIS A 359 12.19 7.71 -0.49
C HIS A 359 12.10 7.40 -1.99
N ARG A 360 10.90 7.04 -2.45
CA ARG A 360 10.59 6.67 -3.84
C ARG A 360 10.29 7.94 -4.67
N SER A 361 11.31 8.76 -4.99
CA SER A 361 11.14 10.05 -5.67
C SER A 361 11.96 10.21 -6.97
N HIS A 362 11.58 11.19 -7.80
CA HIS A 362 12.32 11.59 -9.01
C HIS A 362 13.76 12.01 -8.68
N GLU A 363 13.95 12.84 -7.66
CA GLU A 363 15.26 13.33 -7.24
C GLU A 363 16.16 12.19 -6.75
N THR A 364 15.58 11.17 -6.10
CA THR A 364 16.28 9.95 -5.71
C THR A 364 16.73 9.19 -6.96
N ALA A 365 15.86 8.98 -7.95
CA ALA A 365 16.21 8.32 -9.21
C ALA A 365 17.34 9.05 -9.94
N ARG A 366 17.28 10.38 -10.06
CA ARG A 366 18.36 11.16 -10.67
C ARG A 366 19.67 11.04 -9.88
N THR A 367 19.61 11.00 -8.56
CA THR A 367 20.81 10.85 -7.70
C THR A 367 21.45 9.48 -7.82
N LEU A 368 20.65 8.40 -7.89
CA LEU A 368 21.15 7.05 -8.18
C LEU A 368 21.86 7.02 -9.54
N ARG A 369 21.30 7.71 -10.54
CA ARG A 369 21.92 7.84 -11.85
C ARG A 369 23.24 8.63 -11.80
N THR A 370 23.27 9.75 -11.08
CA THR A 370 24.48 10.55 -10.87
C THR A 370 25.57 9.75 -10.16
N LEU A 371 25.25 8.90 -9.19
CA LEU A 371 26.23 8.00 -8.55
C LEU A 371 26.89 7.05 -9.57
N GLN A 372 26.12 6.52 -10.52
CA GLN A 372 26.67 5.69 -11.60
C GLN A 372 27.54 6.49 -12.56
N GLU A 373 27.13 7.71 -12.91
CA GLU A 373 27.92 8.62 -13.76
C GLU A 373 29.26 8.99 -13.10
N LEU A 374 29.29 9.07 -11.77
CA LEU A 374 30.51 9.24 -10.98
C LEU A 374 31.30 7.93 -10.80
N GLY A 375 30.80 6.78 -11.28
CA GLY A 375 31.52 5.50 -11.26
C GLY A 375 31.31 4.63 -10.01
N TYR A 376 30.35 4.95 -9.12
CA TYR A 376 30.00 4.06 -8.01
C TYR A 376 29.19 2.85 -8.48
N GLU A 377 29.35 1.71 -7.81
CA GLU A 377 28.49 0.55 -8.04
C GLU A 377 27.29 0.57 -7.06
N LEU A 378 26.07 0.58 -7.57
CA LEU A 378 24.88 0.45 -6.72
C LEU A 378 24.66 -1.01 -6.33
N ASP A 379 24.51 -1.32 -5.04
CA ASP A 379 24.18 -2.67 -4.59
C ASP A 379 22.69 -2.95 -4.63
N THR A 380 21.93 -2.27 -3.78
CA THR A 380 20.50 -2.44 -3.62
C THR A 380 19.93 -1.06 -3.27
N PHE A 381 18.79 -0.72 -3.86
CA PHE A 381 18.00 0.42 -3.43
C PHE A 381 16.70 -0.08 -2.80
N VAL A 382 16.52 0.14 -1.50
CA VAL A 382 15.29 -0.16 -0.77
C VAL A 382 14.45 1.11 -0.71
N GLY A 383 13.32 1.10 -1.42
CA GLY A 383 12.33 2.15 -1.41
C GLY A 383 11.49 2.14 -0.14
N ILE A 384 11.30 3.31 0.45
CA ILE A 384 10.42 3.47 1.61
C ILE A 384 8.94 3.37 1.15
N PRO A 385 8.16 2.40 1.67
CA PRO A 385 6.83 2.02 1.17
C PRO A 385 5.70 2.92 1.71
N TYR A 386 5.69 4.21 1.35
CA TYR A 386 4.54 5.09 1.59
C TYR A 386 3.39 4.84 0.61
N GLY A 387 2.43 3.99 0.98
CA GLY A 387 1.27 3.68 0.14
C GLY A 387 1.62 3.08 -1.22
N ASP A 388 0.64 3.03 -2.11
CA ASP A 388 0.79 2.52 -3.49
C ASP A 388 1.27 3.62 -4.44
N VAL A 389 2.29 3.34 -5.26
CA VAL A 389 2.94 4.31 -6.16
C VAL A 389 2.61 4.01 -7.62
N GLY A 390 2.48 5.07 -8.43
CA GLY A 390 2.29 4.95 -9.87
C GLY A 390 3.43 4.17 -10.55
N TRP A 391 3.08 3.42 -11.58
CA TRP A 391 4.02 2.61 -12.36
C TRP A 391 5.14 3.43 -13.00
N ASP A 392 4.84 4.68 -13.36
CA ASP A 392 5.81 5.64 -13.85
C ASP A 392 7.01 5.82 -12.94
N ARG A 393 6.75 5.98 -11.65
CA ARG A 393 7.80 6.08 -10.64
C ARG A 393 8.52 4.77 -10.43
N ILE A 394 7.77 3.65 -10.37
CA ILE A 394 8.36 2.33 -10.12
C ILE A 394 9.32 1.93 -11.23
N VAL A 395 8.92 2.07 -12.49
CA VAL A 395 9.75 1.76 -13.66
C VAL A 395 10.97 2.67 -13.72
N MET A 396 10.79 3.97 -13.44
CA MET A 396 11.90 4.92 -13.34
C MET A 396 12.92 4.52 -12.26
N LEU A 397 12.45 4.21 -11.04
CA LEU A 397 13.31 3.84 -9.91
C LEU A 397 14.00 2.50 -10.13
N ASP A 398 13.30 1.52 -10.70
CA ASP A 398 13.86 0.22 -11.09
C ASP A 398 15.00 0.39 -12.10
N HIS A 399 14.78 1.22 -13.13
CA HIS A 399 15.80 1.55 -14.11
C HIS A 399 16.98 2.30 -13.48
N ALA A 400 16.72 3.34 -12.68
CA ALA A 400 17.73 4.11 -11.98
C ALA A 400 18.57 3.26 -11.03
N ALA A 401 17.99 2.22 -10.43
CA ALA A 401 18.67 1.27 -9.55
C ALA A 401 19.30 0.09 -10.29
N GLN A 402 19.36 0.09 -11.63
CA GLN A 402 19.90 -1.01 -12.45
C GLN A 402 19.22 -2.37 -12.19
N ARG A 403 17.88 -2.38 -12.07
CA ARG A 403 17.10 -3.58 -11.71
C ARG A 403 17.48 -4.15 -10.32
N ARG A 404 17.80 -3.28 -9.35
CA ARG A 404 18.10 -3.64 -7.94
C ARG A 404 17.26 -2.84 -6.92
N TYR A 405 16.09 -2.40 -7.34
CA TYR A 405 15.10 -1.70 -6.54
C TYR A 405 14.17 -2.68 -5.81
N LEU A 406 13.97 -2.49 -4.52
CA LEU A 406 13.10 -3.32 -3.70
C LEU A 406 12.17 -2.46 -2.86
N SER A 407 10.95 -2.92 -2.66
CA SER A 407 9.97 -2.25 -1.80
C SER A 407 9.13 -3.27 -1.04
N LEU A 408 8.54 -2.80 0.06
CA LEU A 408 7.44 -3.49 0.71
C LEU A 408 6.12 -2.91 0.20
N LYS A 409 5.02 -3.61 0.47
CA LYS A 409 3.65 -3.13 0.30
C LYS A 409 2.93 -3.12 1.63
N MET A 410 2.02 -2.17 1.78
CA MET A 410 1.11 -2.10 2.91
C MET A 410 -0.11 -2.99 2.64
N VAL A 411 -0.43 -3.84 3.61
CA VAL A 411 -1.63 -4.69 3.59
C VAL A 411 -2.59 -4.17 4.65
N HIS A 412 -3.63 -3.47 4.19
CA HIS A 412 -4.63 -2.87 5.06
C HIS A 412 -5.71 -3.90 5.44
N HIS A 413 -6.24 -3.78 6.65
CA HIS A 413 -7.39 -4.57 7.12
C HIS A 413 -8.42 -3.64 7.79
N PRO A 414 -9.73 -3.93 7.66
CA PRO A 414 -10.78 -3.12 8.31
C PRO A 414 -10.82 -3.22 9.85
N ILE A 415 -10.02 -4.09 10.47
CA ILE A 415 -10.10 -4.45 11.89
C ILE A 415 -8.68 -4.63 12.46
N GLU A 416 -7.86 -5.46 11.80
CA GLU A 416 -6.47 -5.66 12.20
C GLU A 416 -5.57 -4.47 11.84
N PRO A 417 -4.45 -4.28 12.56
CA PRO A 417 -3.43 -3.31 12.19
C PRO A 417 -2.90 -3.55 10.78
N THR A 418 -2.45 -2.48 10.13
CA THR A 418 -1.75 -2.55 8.84
C THR A 418 -0.52 -3.44 8.95
N ARG A 419 -0.40 -4.41 8.04
CA ARG A 419 0.77 -5.30 7.92
C ARG A 419 1.63 -4.90 6.73
N TYR A 420 2.86 -5.41 6.70
CA TYR A 420 3.83 -5.15 5.65
C TYR A 420 4.30 -6.47 5.05
N GLU A 421 4.22 -6.58 3.73
CA GLU A 421 4.71 -7.73 2.96
C GLU A 421 5.76 -7.27 1.95
N PHE A 422 6.63 -8.18 1.52
CA PHE A 422 7.50 -7.88 0.38
C PHE A 422 6.66 -7.69 -0.89
N ASP A 423 6.94 -6.62 -1.64
CA ASP A 423 6.20 -6.29 -2.85
C ASP A 423 6.92 -6.81 -4.10
N PHE A 424 6.65 -8.06 -4.47
CA PHE A 424 7.17 -8.63 -5.72
C PHE A 424 6.65 -7.91 -6.97
N ARG A 425 5.50 -7.22 -6.90
CA ARG A 425 4.88 -6.55 -8.04
C ARG A 425 5.64 -5.26 -8.37
N GLN A 426 5.93 -4.44 -7.36
CA GLN A 426 6.64 -3.17 -7.52
C GLN A 426 8.12 -3.22 -7.12
N SER A 427 8.74 -4.41 -7.10
CA SER A 427 10.19 -4.58 -6.96
C SER A 427 10.82 -5.07 -8.25
N SER A 428 12.14 -4.91 -8.36
CA SER A 428 12.96 -5.56 -9.37
C SER A 428 12.75 -7.07 -9.35
N PHE A 429 12.94 -7.69 -10.51
CA PHE A 429 13.10 -9.12 -10.59
C PHE A 429 14.30 -9.58 -9.76
N VAL A 430 14.16 -10.72 -9.07
CA VAL A 430 15.20 -11.30 -8.23
C VAL A 430 15.41 -12.78 -8.58
N GLU A 431 16.64 -13.27 -8.44
CA GLU A 431 16.97 -14.67 -8.71
C GLU A 431 16.20 -15.65 -7.79
N THR A 432 16.13 -16.92 -8.20
CA THR A 432 15.20 -17.90 -7.60
C THR A 432 15.51 -18.20 -6.14
N ARG A 433 16.78 -18.10 -5.75
CA ARG A 433 17.18 -18.23 -4.35
C ARG A 433 16.70 -17.05 -3.52
N THR A 434 16.96 -15.83 -3.98
CA THR A 434 16.58 -14.59 -3.29
C THR A 434 15.06 -14.45 -3.19
N GLU A 435 14.29 -14.82 -4.22
CA GLU A 435 12.82 -14.84 -4.13
C GLU A 435 12.33 -15.78 -3.03
N ARG A 436 12.86 -17.01 -2.96
CA ARG A 436 12.50 -17.97 -1.91
C ARG A 436 12.87 -17.49 -0.52
N ASP A 437 14.06 -16.91 -0.35
CA ASP A 437 14.50 -16.33 0.92
C ASP A 437 13.54 -15.22 1.37
N LEU A 438 13.12 -14.33 0.47
CA LEU A 438 12.20 -13.23 0.78
C LEU A 438 10.79 -13.72 1.11
N ILE A 439 10.28 -14.72 0.38
CA ILE A 439 9.00 -15.36 0.70
C ILE A 439 9.05 -15.99 2.10
N ALA A 440 10.11 -16.73 2.41
CA ALA A 440 10.28 -17.34 3.73
C ALA A 440 10.43 -16.29 4.84
N LEU A 441 11.18 -15.22 4.59
CA LEU A 441 11.40 -14.14 5.55
C LEU A 441 10.11 -13.42 5.93
N PHE A 442 9.25 -13.14 4.95
CA PHE A 442 7.98 -12.45 5.15
C PHE A 442 6.78 -13.40 5.41
N ALA A 443 7.03 -14.71 5.52
CA ALA A 443 6.03 -15.66 5.97
C ALA A 443 5.82 -15.62 7.50
N ASP A 444 6.82 -15.14 8.26
CA ASP A 444 6.70 -14.91 9.70
C ASP A 444 5.81 -13.67 9.97
N PRO A 445 4.64 -13.83 10.62
CA PRO A 445 3.76 -12.72 10.94
C PRO A 445 4.41 -11.64 11.81
N ALA A 446 5.45 -11.97 12.59
CA ALA A 446 6.17 -10.99 13.42
C ALA A 446 6.99 -10.01 12.59
N VAL A 447 7.54 -10.45 11.45
CA VAL A 447 8.35 -9.59 10.55
C VAL A 447 7.48 -8.52 9.91
N GLY A 448 6.29 -8.88 9.45
CA GLY A 448 5.36 -7.98 8.79
C GLY A 448 4.40 -7.23 9.72
N ALA A 449 4.54 -7.36 11.04
CA ALA A 449 3.59 -6.82 12.01
C ALA A 449 3.64 -5.28 12.12
N ASP A 450 4.82 -4.68 11.94
CA ASP A 450 5.02 -3.24 11.96
C ASP A 450 6.05 -2.78 10.92
N TYR A 451 5.94 -1.49 10.58
CA TYR A 451 6.74 -0.85 9.54
C TYR A 451 8.25 -0.95 9.79
N LEU A 452 8.68 -0.66 11.02
CA LEU A 452 10.10 -0.52 11.34
C LEU A 452 10.78 -1.88 11.32
N THR A 453 10.15 -2.88 11.94
CA THR A 453 10.61 -4.28 11.93
C THR A 453 10.74 -4.79 10.51
N ALA A 454 9.72 -4.62 9.67
CA ALA A 454 9.74 -5.08 8.29
C ALA A 454 10.88 -4.45 7.46
N MET A 455 11.07 -3.12 7.57
CA MET A 455 12.15 -2.41 6.88
C MET A 455 13.54 -2.79 7.38
N GLN A 456 13.72 -2.92 8.69
CA GLN A 456 15.01 -3.30 9.26
C GLN A 456 15.38 -4.74 8.92
N THR A 457 14.41 -5.67 8.91
CA THR A 457 14.62 -7.07 8.51
C THR A 457 15.02 -7.18 7.05
N LEU A 458 14.36 -6.46 6.14
CA LEU A 458 14.78 -6.38 4.73
C LEU A 458 16.17 -5.73 4.59
N GLY A 459 16.42 -4.66 5.36
CA GLY A 459 17.70 -3.97 5.40
C GLY A 459 18.86 -4.85 5.85
N GLU A 460 18.65 -5.65 6.91
CA GLU A 460 19.61 -6.63 7.39
C GLU A 460 19.91 -7.70 6.34
N TYR A 461 18.86 -8.28 5.73
CA TYR A 461 19.03 -9.26 4.67
C TYR A 461 19.92 -8.72 3.55
N ARG A 462 19.68 -7.47 3.11
CA ARG A 462 20.48 -6.84 2.05
C ARG A 462 21.88 -6.42 2.49
N LEU A 463 22.04 -5.94 3.72
CA LEU A 463 23.36 -5.66 4.30
C LEU A 463 24.25 -6.90 4.25
N THR A 464 23.77 -8.05 4.73
CA THR A 464 24.60 -9.28 4.77
C THR A 464 25.03 -9.74 3.37
N GLN A 465 24.16 -9.63 2.37
CA GLN A 465 24.50 -9.96 0.98
C GLN A 465 25.51 -8.96 0.40
N ALA A 466 25.32 -7.66 0.63
CA ALA A 466 26.25 -6.62 0.18
C ALA A 466 27.66 -6.82 0.77
N LEU A 467 27.76 -7.17 2.06
CA LEU A 467 29.04 -7.43 2.72
C LEU A 467 29.77 -8.65 2.13
N ARG A 468 29.05 -9.75 1.83
CA ARG A 468 29.63 -10.94 1.18
C ARG A 468 30.18 -10.59 -0.20
N LYS A 469 29.39 -9.91 -1.03
CA LYS A 469 29.80 -9.45 -2.37
C LYS A 469 31.01 -8.52 -2.30
N CYS A 470 31.06 -7.60 -1.34
CA CYS A 470 32.20 -6.72 -1.15
C CYS A 470 33.48 -7.51 -0.85
N ARG A 471 33.41 -8.51 0.04
CA ARG A 471 34.57 -9.37 0.34
C ARG A 471 35.03 -10.18 -0.86
N GLU A 472 34.10 -10.78 -1.59
CA GLU A 472 34.39 -11.59 -2.78
C GLU A 472 35.05 -10.75 -3.90
N ARG A 473 34.66 -9.48 -4.04
CA ARG A 473 35.13 -8.59 -5.11
C ARG A 473 36.22 -7.60 -4.68
N GLY A 474 36.66 -7.62 -3.42
CA GLY A 474 37.61 -6.65 -2.89
C GLY A 474 37.09 -5.20 -2.88
N GLN A 475 35.77 -5.03 -2.79
CA GLN A 475 35.10 -3.71 -2.75
C GLN A 475 34.84 -3.27 -1.31
N ARG A 476 34.53 -1.98 -1.13
CA ARG A 476 34.13 -1.39 0.15
C ARG A 476 32.69 -0.89 0.09
N LEU A 477 31.98 -0.94 1.22
CA LEU A 477 30.56 -0.61 1.31
C LEU A 477 30.35 0.79 1.89
N ILE A 478 29.52 1.59 1.24
CA ILE A 478 28.96 2.82 1.81
C ILE A 478 27.46 2.61 2.02
N ILE A 479 26.96 3.00 3.18
CA ILE A 479 25.53 2.97 3.50
C ILE A 479 24.97 4.37 3.28
N TYR A 480 23.92 4.48 2.48
CA TYR A 480 23.21 5.73 2.23
C TYR A 480 21.76 5.57 2.68
N GLU A 481 21.37 6.20 3.79
CA GLU A 481 20.07 5.95 4.40
C GLU A 481 19.31 7.19 4.88
N ASP A 482 17.99 7.09 4.80
CA ASP A 482 17.01 8.06 5.30
C ASP A 482 16.22 7.47 6.47
N GLY A 483 16.75 7.57 7.70
CA GLY A 483 16.01 7.18 8.91
C GLY A 483 16.66 6.12 9.82
N GLY A 484 17.94 5.79 9.62
CA GLY A 484 18.72 4.91 10.49
C GLY A 484 18.20 3.46 10.58
N TYR A 485 17.96 2.80 9.45
CA TYR A 485 17.52 1.39 9.41
C TYR A 485 18.70 0.43 9.50
N ILE A 486 19.72 0.65 8.67
CA ILE A 486 20.86 -0.26 8.50
C ILE A 486 21.84 -0.08 9.64
N VAL A 487 22.18 1.17 10.03
CA VAL A 487 23.13 1.41 11.12
C VAL A 487 22.64 0.82 12.45
N THR A 488 21.34 0.84 12.70
CA THR A 488 20.72 0.18 13.86
C THR A 488 21.05 -1.31 13.88
N LYS A 489 20.89 -1.99 12.74
CA LYS A 489 21.22 -3.41 12.61
C LYS A 489 22.71 -3.70 12.64
N VAL A 490 23.55 -2.81 12.14
CA VAL A 490 25.01 -2.92 12.32
C VAL A 490 25.36 -2.96 13.81
N HIS A 491 24.86 -2.02 14.61
CA HIS A 491 25.12 -1.98 16.07
C HIS A 491 24.56 -3.21 16.80
N GLU A 492 23.32 -3.61 16.49
CA GLU A 492 22.67 -4.77 17.09
C GLU A 492 23.46 -6.06 16.84
N ILE A 493 23.82 -6.32 15.58
CA ILE A 493 24.55 -7.53 15.17
C ILE A 493 25.98 -7.51 15.70
N TYR A 494 26.66 -6.35 15.67
CA TYR A 494 28.01 -6.20 16.19
C TYR A 494 28.10 -6.53 17.69
N ARG A 495 27.06 -6.23 18.46
CA ARG A 495 27.03 -6.44 19.92
C ARG A 495 26.52 -7.81 20.34
N ASN A 496 25.95 -8.60 19.44
CA ASN A 496 25.33 -9.88 19.76
C ASN A 496 26.10 -11.06 19.15
N PRO A 497 27.00 -11.73 19.90
CA PRO A 497 27.74 -12.90 19.42
C PRO A 497 26.88 -14.09 19.00
N ALA A 498 25.64 -14.18 19.50
CA ALA A 498 24.71 -15.25 19.12
C ALA A 498 24.01 -14.98 17.78
N HIS A 499 24.12 -13.77 17.23
CA HIS A 499 23.49 -13.43 15.97
C HIS A 499 24.20 -14.14 14.78
N PRO A 500 23.48 -14.79 13.86
CA PRO A 500 24.11 -15.54 12.75
C PRO A 500 25.05 -14.72 11.87
N ALA A 501 24.76 -13.43 11.71
CA ALA A 501 25.58 -12.49 10.93
C ALA A 501 26.71 -11.81 11.73
N HIS A 502 26.87 -12.12 13.03
CA HIS A 502 27.81 -11.43 13.92
C HIS A 502 29.24 -11.40 13.37
N SER A 503 29.82 -12.57 13.06
CA SER A 503 31.20 -12.66 12.56
C SER A 503 31.43 -11.89 11.26
N LEU A 504 30.42 -11.84 10.38
CA LEU A 504 30.50 -11.11 9.11
C LEU A 504 30.49 -9.59 9.35
N VAL A 505 29.50 -9.10 10.11
CA VAL A 505 29.33 -7.66 10.37
C VAL A 505 30.46 -7.13 11.24
N LYS A 506 30.83 -7.86 12.30
CA LYS A 506 31.90 -7.47 13.21
C LYS A 506 33.22 -7.25 12.47
N ALA A 507 33.65 -8.23 11.69
CA ALA A 507 34.87 -8.10 10.91
C ALA A 507 34.73 -7.05 9.80
N ALA A 508 33.55 -6.87 9.18
CA ALA A 508 33.36 -5.78 8.21
C ALA A 508 33.50 -4.37 8.82
N VAL A 509 33.13 -4.19 10.08
CA VAL A 509 33.36 -2.96 10.84
C VAL A 509 34.83 -2.83 11.23
N ASP A 510 35.41 -3.86 11.86
CA ASP A 510 36.78 -3.84 12.36
C ASP A 510 37.83 -3.67 11.25
N ASP A 511 37.62 -4.32 10.10
CA ASP A 511 38.52 -4.26 8.93
C ASP A 511 38.28 -3.00 8.08
N GLY A 512 37.29 -2.16 8.43
CA GLY A 512 36.94 -0.96 7.67
C GLY A 512 36.37 -1.25 6.27
N LEU A 513 35.75 -2.42 6.07
CA LEU A 513 35.04 -2.75 4.84
C LEU A 513 33.80 -1.86 4.67
N ILE A 514 33.08 -1.58 5.76
CA ILE A 514 32.07 -0.51 5.78
C ILE A 514 32.79 0.82 5.98
N VAL A 515 32.78 1.65 4.94
CA VAL A 515 33.51 2.93 4.91
C VAL A 515 32.84 3.97 5.79
N GLY A 516 31.51 3.97 5.83
CA GLY A 516 30.73 4.94 6.58
C GLY A 516 29.26 4.98 6.16
N VAL A 517 28.52 5.85 6.84
CA VAL A 517 27.08 6.05 6.65
C VAL A 517 26.80 7.50 6.27
N VAL A 518 25.95 7.71 5.28
CA VAL A 518 25.31 9.01 5.01
C VAL A 518 23.89 8.95 5.57
N GLU A 519 23.61 9.75 6.60
CA GLU A 519 22.28 9.84 7.22
C GLU A 519 21.58 11.15 6.85
N VAL A 520 20.37 11.03 6.34
CA VAL A 520 19.61 12.16 5.80
C VAL A 520 18.77 12.89 6.84
N THR A 521 18.23 12.20 7.85
CA THR A 521 17.13 12.70 8.68
C THR A 521 17.49 12.96 10.13
N VAL A 522 16.78 13.92 10.75
CA VAL A 522 16.89 14.18 12.19
C VAL A 522 16.48 12.96 13.02
N ALA A 523 15.50 12.19 12.55
CA ALA A 523 15.08 10.97 13.22
C ALA A 523 16.19 9.91 13.23
N GLY A 524 16.85 9.68 12.09
CA GLY A 524 17.98 8.77 12.00
C GLY A 524 19.21 9.26 12.78
N GLU A 525 19.53 10.55 12.76
CA GLU A 525 20.60 11.13 13.58
C GLU A 525 20.36 10.92 15.08
N ARG A 526 19.13 11.10 15.56
CA ARG A 526 18.76 10.81 16.96
C ARG A 526 18.98 9.35 17.33
N LYS A 527 18.62 8.41 16.43
CA LYS A 527 18.90 6.98 16.63
C LYS A 527 20.40 6.72 16.71
N ASN A 528 21.19 7.31 15.83
CA ASN A 528 22.66 7.20 15.87
C ASN A 528 23.24 7.67 17.21
N LEU A 529 22.79 8.82 17.72
CA LEU A 529 23.20 9.33 19.03
C LEU A 529 22.86 8.35 20.16
N GLN A 530 21.65 7.78 20.13
CA GLN A 530 21.23 6.77 21.11
C GLN A 530 22.10 5.51 21.03
N LEU A 531 22.37 4.99 19.83
CA LEU A 531 23.20 3.80 19.62
C LEU A 531 24.64 4.01 20.10
N ILE A 532 25.20 5.20 19.92
CA ILE A 532 26.53 5.58 20.44
C ILE A 532 26.51 5.57 21.97
N GLN A 533 25.50 6.16 22.60
CA GLN A 533 25.35 6.16 24.06
C GLN A 533 25.23 4.73 24.62
N GLU A 534 24.40 3.91 24.00
CA GLU A 534 24.21 2.50 24.37
C GLU A 534 25.47 1.65 24.15
N ASN A 535 26.40 2.11 23.31
CA ASN A 535 27.70 1.50 23.04
C ASN A 535 28.84 2.20 23.81
N ASN A 536 28.60 2.56 25.07
CA ASN A 536 29.58 3.20 25.96
C ASN A 536 30.18 4.50 25.39
N GLY A 537 29.40 5.25 24.61
CA GLY A 537 29.84 6.49 23.97
C GLY A 537 30.72 6.29 22.73
N GLN A 538 30.92 5.06 22.26
CA GLN A 538 31.74 4.75 21.10
C GLN A 538 30.90 4.54 19.84
N ALA A 539 31.21 5.27 18.77
CA ALA A 539 30.64 5.02 17.45
C ALA A 539 31.38 3.85 16.76
N LEU A 540 30.64 2.98 16.07
CA LEU A 540 31.23 1.90 15.28
C LEU A 540 31.70 2.36 13.90
N LEU A 541 31.01 3.35 13.32
CA LEU A 541 31.23 3.82 11.96
C LEU A 541 31.29 5.36 11.92
N PRO A 542 31.96 5.96 10.91
CA PRO A 542 31.80 7.37 10.62
C PRO A 542 30.42 7.60 9.99
N VAL A 543 29.64 8.51 10.56
CA VAL A 543 28.31 8.90 10.10
C VAL A 543 28.35 10.36 9.72
N LEU A 544 28.20 10.65 8.42
CA LEU A 544 28.02 12.01 7.92
C LEU A 544 26.51 12.31 7.86
N SER A 545 26.06 13.17 8.76
CA SER A 545 24.65 13.55 8.87
C SER A 545 24.37 14.87 8.18
N ASN A 546 23.34 14.87 7.33
CA ASN A 546 22.80 16.08 6.70
C ASN A 546 21.62 16.66 7.50
N ALA A 547 21.20 15.97 8.56
CA ALA A 547 19.98 16.20 9.32
C ALA A 547 19.87 17.62 9.93
N ARG A 548 20.99 18.20 10.36
CA ARG A 548 21.06 19.54 10.98
C ARG A 548 21.94 20.50 10.21
N SER A 549 22.06 20.29 8.90
CA SER A 549 22.62 21.31 8.02
C SER A 549 21.64 22.47 7.92
N ASP A 550 22.17 23.69 7.92
CA ASP A 550 21.36 24.90 7.76
C ASP A 550 20.59 24.88 6.43
N ILE A 551 21.18 24.27 5.40
CA ILE A 551 20.54 24.04 4.09
C ILE A 551 19.26 23.24 4.24
N LYS A 552 19.32 22.07 4.90
CA LYS A 552 18.15 21.21 5.09
C LYS A 552 17.09 21.95 5.90
N ALA A 553 17.48 22.62 6.98
CA ALA A 553 16.55 23.36 7.84
C ALA A 553 15.83 24.51 7.12
N VAL A 554 16.44 25.12 6.10
CA VAL A 554 15.85 26.22 5.34
C VAL A 554 15.09 25.74 4.10
N PHE A 555 15.74 24.97 3.23
CA PHE A 555 15.17 24.56 1.93
C PHE A 555 14.10 23.49 2.08
N GLU A 556 14.40 22.39 2.79
CA GLU A 556 13.46 21.28 2.96
C GLU A 556 12.22 21.73 3.72
N ALA A 557 12.38 22.55 4.76
CA ALA A 557 11.25 23.02 5.57
C ALA A 557 10.21 23.79 4.74
N MET A 558 10.65 24.68 3.85
CA MET A 558 9.74 25.40 2.95
C MET A 558 9.08 24.44 1.95
N GLY A 559 9.88 23.61 1.28
CA GLY A 559 9.37 22.68 0.28
C GLY A 559 8.38 21.66 0.85
N VAL A 560 8.66 21.11 2.03
CA VAL A 560 7.78 20.18 2.75
C VAL A 560 6.49 20.89 3.17
N ALA A 561 6.57 22.11 3.70
CA ALA A 561 5.37 22.85 4.08
C ALA A 561 4.43 23.11 2.90
N GLU A 562 4.96 23.54 1.73
CA GLU A 562 4.18 23.71 0.51
C GLU A 562 3.55 22.39 0.05
N ALA A 563 4.33 21.32 0.01
CA ALA A 563 3.87 20.01 -0.44
C ALA A 563 2.78 19.42 0.47
N VAL A 564 2.94 19.54 1.79
CA VAL A 564 1.96 19.07 2.78
C VAL A 564 0.63 19.83 2.61
N VAL A 565 0.68 21.15 2.49
CA VAL A 565 -0.52 21.97 2.28
C VAL A 565 -1.21 21.59 0.98
N GLN A 566 -0.47 21.43 -0.11
CA GLN A 566 -1.04 21.08 -1.41
C GLN A 566 -1.64 19.66 -1.43
N ALA A 567 -0.90 18.65 -0.99
CA ALA A 567 -1.35 17.25 -0.98
C ALA A 567 -2.59 17.07 -0.09
N SER A 568 -2.59 17.75 1.06
CA SER A 568 -3.74 17.74 1.98
C SER A 568 -4.95 18.45 1.38
N ALA A 569 -4.77 19.59 0.72
CA ALA A 569 -5.87 20.30 0.07
C ALA A 569 -6.51 19.46 -1.05
N THR A 570 -5.70 18.75 -1.85
CA THR A 570 -6.22 17.82 -2.88
C THR A 570 -7.02 16.67 -2.25
N SER A 571 -6.52 16.09 -1.16
CA SER A 571 -7.22 15.02 -0.44
C SER A 571 -8.54 15.49 0.17
N LEU A 572 -8.55 16.67 0.80
CA LEU A 572 -9.78 17.30 1.30
C LEU A 572 -10.79 17.54 0.17
N GLY A 573 -10.34 18.04 -0.98
CA GLY A 573 -11.21 18.23 -2.15
C GLY A 573 -11.85 16.92 -2.65
N ARG A 574 -11.10 15.81 -2.68
CA ARG A 574 -11.63 14.48 -3.06
C ARG A 574 -12.59 13.89 -2.02
N LEU A 575 -12.52 14.34 -0.77
CA LEU A 575 -13.51 14.03 0.26
C LEU A 575 -14.76 14.93 0.20
N GLY A 576 -14.80 15.90 -0.73
CA GLY A 576 -15.86 16.91 -0.78
C GLY A 576 -15.83 17.88 0.41
N LEU A 577 -14.67 18.02 1.06
CA LEU A 577 -14.48 18.89 2.21
C LEU A 577 -13.94 20.26 1.78
N PRO A 578 -14.25 21.33 2.54
CA PRO A 578 -13.59 22.61 2.33
C PRO A 578 -12.07 22.43 2.55
N THR A 579 -11.29 23.12 1.72
CA THR A 579 -9.83 23.20 1.89
C THR A 579 -9.48 24.14 3.05
N PHE A 580 -8.21 24.51 3.19
CA PHE A 580 -7.74 25.26 4.35
C PHE A 580 -8.34 26.64 4.53
N GLN A 581 -8.90 27.30 3.50
CA GLN A 581 -9.40 28.69 3.63
C GLN A 581 -10.40 28.91 4.78
N THR A 582 -11.20 27.90 5.12
CA THR A 582 -12.26 28.00 6.16
C THR A 582 -12.06 27.03 7.33
N ARG A 583 -11.05 26.17 7.29
CA ARG A 583 -10.81 25.18 8.34
C ARG A 583 -10.02 25.79 9.50
N ARG A 584 -10.22 25.28 10.71
CA ARG A 584 -9.44 25.68 11.89
C ARG A 584 -8.30 24.70 12.07
N VAL A 585 -7.08 25.18 11.90
CA VAL A 585 -5.86 24.37 11.81
C VAL A 585 -4.98 24.58 13.04
N ALA A 586 -4.59 23.49 13.68
CA ALA A 586 -3.54 23.49 14.70
C ALA A 586 -2.30 22.74 14.17
N VAL A 587 -1.13 23.39 14.24
CA VAL A 587 0.15 22.79 13.86
C VAL A 587 0.90 22.39 15.12
N ILE A 588 1.05 21.07 15.34
CA ILE A 588 1.85 20.55 16.44
C ILE A 588 3.32 20.47 16.01
N GLY A 589 4.21 21.04 16.83
CA GLY A 589 5.57 21.40 16.43
C GLY A 589 5.62 22.73 15.68
N GLY A 590 4.62 23.59 15.87
CA GLY A 590 4.42 24.84 15.11
C GLY A 590 5.54 25.88 15.24
N ASN A 591 6.51 25.66 16.14
CA ASN A 591 7.70 26.49 16.28
C ASN A 591 8.99 25.80 15.78
N GLY A 592 8.92 24.54 15.32
CA GLY A 592 10.02 23.88 14.62
C GLY A 592 10.22 24.41 13.19
N ALA A 593 11.23 23.92 12.46
CA ALA A 593 11.55 24.39 11.11
C ALA A 593 10.38 24.21 10.12
N ILE A 594 9.86 22.97 9.98
CA ILE A 594 8.69 22.67 9.12
C ILE A 594 7.43 23.34 9.68
N GLY A 595 7.18 23.21 10.98
CA GLY A 595 5.96 23.74 11.60
C GLY A 595 5.83 25.26 11.47
N THR A 596 6.94 25.99 11.59
CA THR A 596 6.94 27.45 11.40
C THR A 596 6.53 27.81 9.97
N ARG A 597 7.06 27.11 8.96
CA ARG A 597 6.68 27.31 7.55
C ARG A 597 5.23 26.91 7.27
N LEU A 598 4.74 25.83 7.88
CA LEU A 598 3.32 25.46 7.80
C LEU A 598 2.42 26.58 8.35
N VAL A 599 2.75 27.14 9.51
CA VAL A 599 1.99 28.26 10.08
C VAL A 599 2.00 29.46 9.14
N GLU A 600 3.13 29.82 8.53
CA GLU A 600 3.19 30.89 7.51
C GLU A 600 2.26 30.60 6.31
N GLN A 601 2.31 29.39 5.77
CA GLN A 601 1.52 29.00 4.60
C GLN A 601 0.02 29.00 4.92
N PHE A 602 -0.39 28.48 6.08
CA PHE A 602 -1.78 28.56 6.51
C PHE A 602 -2.24 30.00 6.75
N THR A 603 -1.44 30.83 7.42
CA THR A 603 -1.77 32.24 7.64
C THR A 603 -1.93 33.00 6.31
N LYS A 604 -1.07 32.74 5.33
CA LYS A 604 -1.21 33.29 3.96
C LYS A 604 -2.49 32.83 3.29
N LEU A 605 -2.82 31.53 3.35
CA LEU A 605 -4.04 30.98 2.76
C LEU A 605 -5.33 31.51 3.39
N HIS A 606 -5.34 31.69 4.71
CA HIS A 606 -6.45 32.29 5.43
C HIS A 606 -6.53 33.81 5.27
N ASN A 607 -5.44 34.43 4.83
CA ASN A 607 -5.25 35.87 4.92
C ASN A 607 -5.54 36.38 6.36
N SER A 608 -5.22 35.58 7.39
CA SER A 608 -5.54 35.83 8.80
C SER A 608 -4.86 34.79 9.72
N THR A 609 -4.70 35.10 11.00
CA THR A 609 -4.30 34.13 12.05
C THR A 609 -5.48 33.58 12.87
N ALA A 610 -6.72 34.01 12.59
CA ALA A 610 -7.90 33.65 13.39
C ALA A 610 -8.20 32.15 13.44
N ASN A 611 -7.78 31.41 12.41
CA ASN A 611 -8.01 29.97 12.27
C ASN A 611 -6.71 29.15 12.27
N VAL A 612 -5.57 29.76 12.63
CA VAL A 612 -4.25 29.10 12.60
C VAL A 612 -3.60 29.17 13.97
N PHE A 613 -3.34 28.00 14.56
CA PHE A 613 -2.79 27.86 15.90
C PHE A 613 -1.50 27.05 15.89
N ALA A 614 -0.57 27.38 16.78
CA ALA A 614 0.64 26.60 17.02
C ALA A 614 0.51 25.81 18.32
N VAL A 615 1.02 24.58 18.35
CA VAL A 615 1.16 23.78 19.57
C VAL A 615 2.61 23.38 19.73
N ASP A 616 3.26 23.84 20.78
CA ASP A 616 4.69 23.64 20.99
C ASP A 616 5.12 23.79 22.45
N ILE A 617 6.19 23.09 22.82
CA ILE A 617 6.86 23.22 24.13
C ILE A 617 7.82 24.40 24.18
N THR A 618 8.14 24.98 23.02
CA THR A 618 8.97 26.17 22.89
C THR A 618 8.11 27.39 22.57
N ASP A 619 8.55 28.57 23.01
CA ASP A 619 7.79 29.83 22.83
C ASP A 619 8.26 30.62 21.60
N ARG A 620 9.43 30.28 21.06
CA ARG A 620 10.07 31.00 19.96
C ARG A 620 10.03 30.17 18.68
N PRO A 621 9.55 30.75 17.57
CA PRO A 621 9.56 30.07 16.29
C PRO A 621 10.99 29.98 15.75
N PHE A 622 11.24 28.92 14.97
CA PHE A 622 12.46 28.76 14.19
C PHE A 622 12.58 29.89 13.15
N ALA A 623 13.74 30.55 13.09
CA ALA A 623 13.94 31.76 12.27
C ALA A 623 15.33 31.82 11.61
N LEU A 624 15.89 30.68 11.20
CA LEU A 624 17.15 30.67 10.47
C LEU A 624 16.94 31.24 9.06
N GLU A 625 17.77 32.22 8.68
CA GLU A 625 17.76 32.87 7.36
C GLU A 625 19.11 32.72 6.65
N LEU A 626 19.09 32.77 5.32
CA LEU A 626 20.31 32.84 4.51
C LEU A 626 20.84 34.28 4.51
N ASP A 627 22.16 34.42 4.44
CA ASP A 627 22.79 35.73 4.31
C ASP A 627 22.44 36.38 2.97
N SER A 628 21.54 37.35 3.01
CA SER A 628 21.08 38.08 1.82
C SER A 628 22.16 38.92 1.12
N GLN A 629 23.29 39.19 1.78
CA GLN A 629 24.42 39.86 1.14
C GLN A 629 25.24 38.90 0.28
N VAL A 630 25.30 37.63 0.67
CA VAL A 630 26.08 36.58 -0.02
C VAL A 630 25.22 35.81 -1.03
N LEU A 631 23.96 35.53 -0.68
CA LEU A 631 23.02 34.71 -1.46
C LEU A 631 21.70 35.46 -1.71
N PRO A 632 21.72 36.60 -2.42
CA PRO A 632 20.56 37.50 -2.53
C PRO A 632 19.31 36.85 -3.14
N TYR A 633 19.47 35.96 -4.14
CA TYR A 633 18.34 35.35 -4.82
C TYR A 633 17.75 34.20 -3.99
N ALA A 634 18.59 33.33 -3.44
CA ALA A 634 18.15 32.25 -2.57
C ALA A 634 17.53 32.78 -1.27
N ALA A 635 18.14 33.81 -0.65
CA ALA A 635 17.60 34.45 0.56
C ALA A 635 16.23 35.10 0.32
N THR A 636 16.04 35.76 -0.82
CA THR A 636 14.75 36.36 -1.18
C THR A 636 13.66 35.30 -1.33
N ARG A 637 13.99 34.17 -1.97
CA ARG A 637 13.05 33.06 -2.20
C ARG A 637 12.64 32.35 -0.91
N LEU A 638 13.57 32.21 0.03
CA LEU A 638 13.40 31.46 1.28
C LEU A 638 13.10 32.34 2.50
N LYS A 639 12.82 33.62 2.27
CA LYS A 639 12.64 34.62 3.31
C LYS A 639 11.67 34.15 4.40
N TYR A 640 12.06 34.31 5.65
CA TYR A 640 11.20 34.05 6.80
C TYR A 640 10.20 35.21 6.95
N HIS A 641 8.93 34.88 7.20
CA HIS A 641 7.89 35.86 7.47
C HIS A 641 7.63 35.89 8.97
N PRO A 642 8.22 36.85 9.72
CA PRO A 642 8.13 36.87 11.17
C PRO A 642 6.69 37.11 11.61
N LEU A 643 6.08 36.06 12.17
CA LEU A 643 4.76 36.11 12.81
C LEU A 643 4.96 36.10 14.34
N PRO A 644 4.52 37.14 15.07
CA PRO A 644 4.63 37.16 16.53
C PRO A 644 3.97 35.93 17.16
N ARG A 645 4.55 35.43 18.26
CA ARG A 645 3.99 34.32 19.05
C ARG A 645 3.52 34.82 20.40
N PHE A 646 2.40 34.28 20.87
CA PHE A 646 1.93 34.46 22.24
C PHE A 646 1.49 33.12 22.82
N LEU A 647 2.12 32.71 23.93
CA LEU A 647 1.75 31.50 24.65
C LEU A 647 0.46 31.74 25.44
N VAL A 648 -0.57 30.96 25.16
CA VAL A 648 -1.85 31.00 25.86
C VAL A 648 -1.82 29.96 26.98
N GLU A 649 -1.71 30.44 28.21
CA GLU A 649 -1.84 29.61 29.41
C GLU A 649 -3.29 29.17 29.64
N ASP A 650 -3.50 28.14 30.44
CA ASP A 650 -4.86 27.63 30.75
C ASP A 650 -5.72 28.68 31.46
N THR A 651 -5.10 29.59 32.21
CA THR A 651 -5.76 30.72 32.88
C THR A 651 -5.94 31.96 31.99
N CYS A 652 -5.54 31.89 30.72
CA CYS A 652 -5.68 32.98 29.76
C CYS A 652 -6.89 32.75 28.85
N LEU A 653 -7.74 33.76 28.66
CA LEU A 653 -8.80 33.82 27.66
C LEU A 653 -8.28 34.53 26.40
N PRO A 654 -8.04 33.83 25.28
CA PRO A 654 -7.66 34.49 24.04
C PRO A 654 -8.89 34.94 23.24
N ILE A 655 -8.83 36.14 22.68
CA ILE A 655 -9.80 36.69 21.72
C ILE A 655 -9.02 37.23 20.52
N ILE A 656 -9.49 36.93 19.31
CA ILE A 656 -8.89 37.41 18.07
C ILE A 656 -9.85 38.43 17.44
N LEU A 657 -9.40 39.68 17.36
CA LEU A 657 -10.11 40.74 16.64
C LEU A 657 -9.52 40.79 15.23
N ASP A 658 -10.18 40.11 14.30
CA ASP A 658 -9.62 39.78 12.99
C ASP A 658 -9.42 41.00 12.06
N ALA A 659 -8.38 40.94 11.24
CA ALA A 659 -8.12 41.87 10.14
C ALA A 659 -7.42 41.13 8.98
N PRO A 660 -7.72 41.44 7.71
CA PRO A 660 -7.12 40.73 6.57
C PRO A 660 -5.60 40.95 6.46
N TYR A 661 -4.82 39.89 6.20
CA TYR A 661 -3.34 39.91 6.04
C TYR A 661 -2.85 40.78 4.86
N SER A 662 -3.72 41.04 3.88
CA SER A 662 -3.46 41.93 2.74
C SER A 662 -3.65 43.43 3.05
N ALA A 663 -4.17 43.80 4.23
CA ALA A 663 -4.39 45.20 4.59
C ALA A 663 -3.07 45.90 4.96
N ARG A 664 -2.69 46.95 4.21
CA ARG A 664 -1.40 47.66 4.36
C ARG A 664 -1.28 48.50 5.65
N VAL A 665 -2.40 48.81 6.31
CA VAL A 665 -2.46 49.47 7.62
C VAL A 665 -3.67 48.93 8.37
N VAL A 666 -3.45 48.19 9.45
CA VAL A 666 -4.53 47.71 10.33
C VAL A 666 -4.49 48.52 11.62
N GLN A 667 -5.49 49.38 11.82
CA GLN A 667 -5.70 50.09 13.08
C GLN A 667 -6.54 49.22 14.02
N PRO A 668 -6.21 49.13 15.33
CA PRO A 668 -7.02 48.38 16.29
C PRO A 668 -8.46 48.89 16.36
N HIS A 669 -9.43 47.96 16.46
CA HIS A 669 -10.85 48.31 16.62
C HIS A 669 -11.18 48.58 18.10
N TRP A 670 -10.91 49.80 18.56
CA TRP A 670 -11.03 50.23 19.96
C TRP A 670 -12.39 49.93 20.63
N PRO A 671 -13.55 50.11 19.98
CA PRO A 671 -14.83 49.74 20.60
C PRO A 671 -14.94 48.24 20.93
N ALA A 672 -14.40 47.37 20.07
CA ALA A 672 -14.43 45.92 20.30
C ALA A 672 -13.43 45.51 21.39
N ILE A 673 -12.25 46.15 21.43
CA ILE A 673 -11.25 45.97 22.49
C ILE A 673 -11.86 46.32 23.86
N ALA A 674 -12.50 47.48 23.94
CA ALA A 674 -13.15 47.92 25.17
C ALA A 674 -14.27 46.96 25.58
N GLN A 675 -15.12 46.56 24.64
CA GLN A 675 -16.21 45.62 24.90
C GLN A 675 -15.69 44.28 25.43
N ALA A 676 -14.63 43.73 24.83
CA ALA A 676 -14.03 42.48 25.25
C ALA A 676 -13.44 42.56 26.67
N ILE A 677 -12.73 43.65 26.99
CA ILE A 677 -12.18 43.87 28.35
C ILE A 677 -13.31 44.03 29.36
N VAL A 678 -14.33 44.83 29.06
CA VAL A 678 -15.49 45.03 29.95
C VAL A 678 -16.22 43.71 30.20
N ALA A 679 -16.44 42.89 29.18
CA ALA A 679 -17.07 41.58 29.32
C ALA A 679 -16.23 40.65 30.22
N PHE A 680 -14.93 40.52 29.95
CA PHE A 680 -14.01 39.71 30.74
C PHE A 680 -13.96 40.07 32.23
N LEU A 681 -14.08 41.37 32.53
CA LEU A 681 -14.04 41.87 33.91
C LEU A 681 -15.39 41.81 34.63
N ARG A 682 -16.50 41.74 33.89
CA ARG A 682 -17.86 41.56 34.45
C ARG A 682 -18.21 40.09 34.68
N GLU A 683 -17.69 39.20 33.83
CA GLU A 683 -17.91 37.77 33.99
C GLU A 683 -17.12 37.23 35.19
N ASP A 684 -17.81 36.47 36.04
CA ASP A 684 -17.19 35.64 37.09
C ASP A 684 -16.49 34.45 36.43
N SER A 685 -15.38 34.75 35.74
CA SER A 685 -14.56 33.78 35.03
C SER A 685 -13.31 33.46 35.84
N SER A 686 -12.93 32.18 35.83
CA SER A 686 -11.69 31.68 36.44
C SER A 686 -10.42 32.17 35.73
N TYR A 687 -10.57 32.79 34.56
CA TYR A 687 -9.47 33.34 33.78
C TYR A 687 -8.86 34.57 34.47
N GLN A 688 -7.53 34.58 34.51
CA GLN A 688 -6.71 35.62 35.14
C GLN A 688 -6.14 36.61 34.09
N GLU A 689 -6.02 36.19 32.84
CA GLU A 689 -5.53 37.00 31.73
C GLU A 689 -6.52 36.98 30.56
N LEU A 690 -6.76 38.13 29.94
CA LEU A 690 -7.40 38.27 28.64
C LEU A 690 -6.33 38.66 27.61
N ALA A 691 -6.19 37.92 26.52
CA ALA A 691 -5.27 38.24 25.43
C ALA A 691 -6.04 38.62 24.17
N LEU A 692 -5.82 39.82 23.62
CA LEU A 692 -6.53 40.36 22.48
C LEU A 692 -5.59 40.54 21.27
N VAL A 693 -5.71 39.66 20.28
CA VAL A 693 -5.00 39.83 18.99
C VAL A 693 -5.64 40.95 18.20
N GLY A 694 -4.81 41.84 17.63
CA GLY A 694 -5.24 43.04 16.91
C GLY A 694 -5.49 44.26 17.81
N GLY A 695 -5.05 44.19 19.07
CA GLY A 695 -5.14 45.29 20.04
C GLY A 695 -3.97 46.27 20.02
N PHE A 696 -2.92 46.01 19.23
CA PHE A 696 -1.68 46.78 19.20
C PHE A 696 -1.26 47.12 17.75
N PRO A 697 -0.71 48.31 17.44
CA PRO A 697 -0.16 49.34 18.34
C PRO A 697 -1.23 50.09 19.14
N ALA A 698 -0.91 50.41 20.39
CA ALA A 698 -1.83 51.06 21.33
C ALA A 698 -1.33 52.47 21.69
N PRO A 699 -1.70 53.53 20.95
CA PRO A 699 -1.29 54.89 21.26
C PRO A 699 -1.78 55.33 22.64
N GLU A 700 -1.00 56.13 23.35
CA GLU A 700 -1.29 56.55 24.73
C GLU A 700 -2.65 57.27 24.85
N ALA A 701 -3.05 58.02 23.82
CA ALA A 701 -4.36 58.69 23.77
C ALA A 701 -5.53 57.69 23.81
N GLU A 702 -5.43 56.58 23.07
CA GLU A 702 -6.49 55.55 23.02
C GLU A 702 -6.45 54.67 24.27
N LEU A 703 -5.27 54.33 24.79
CA LEU A 703 -5.14 53.66 26.10
C LEU A 703 -5.77 54.49 27.22
N THR A 704 -5.61 55.82 27.19
CA THR A 704 -6.24 56.71 28.17
C THR A 704 -7.76 56.66 28.10
N ARG A 705 -8.35 56.67 26.90
CA ARG A 705 -9.79 56.52 26.70
C ARG A 705 -10.28 55.14 27.16
N LEU A 706 -9.56 54.09 26.82
CA LEU A 706 -9.86 52.72 27.25
C LEU A 706 -9.87 52.61 28.78
N ARG A 707 -8.87 53.16 29.46
CA ARG A 707 -8.78 53.18 30.93
C ARG A 707 -9.98 53.87 31.58
N GLN A 708 -10.37 55.04 31.06
CA GLN A 708 -11.52 55.79 31.56
C GLN A 708 -12.82 55.01 31.37
N LEU A 709 -13.01 54.40 30.20
CA LEU A 709 -14.20 53.63 29.89
C LEU A 709 -14.32 52.37 30.75
N VAL A 710 -13.25 51.58 30.86
CA VAL A 710 -13.25 50.35 31.68
C VAL A 710 -13.52 50.68 33.15
N ALA A 711 -12.90 51.72 33.70
CA ALA A 711 -13.14 52.14 35.07
C ALA A 711 -14.58 52.59 35.31
N LYS A 712 -15.17 53.33 34.35
CA LYS A 712 -16.56 53.76 34.41
C LYS A 712 -17.55 52.58 34.35
N GLU A 713 -17.30 51.62 33.46
CA GLU A 713 -18.23 50.52 33.17
C GLU A 713 -18.12 49.34 34.14
N THR A 714 -16.97 49.15 34.79
CA THR A 714 -16.72 47.93 35.60
C THR A 714 -16.23 48.21 37.03
N GLY A 715 -15.72 49.42 37.31
CA GLY A 715 -15.05 49.74 38.57
C GLY A 715 -13.57 49.31 38.64
N TRP A 716 -13.08 48.52 37.68
CA TRP A 716 -11.67 48.11 37.61
C TRP A 716 -10.75 49.25 37.16
N ARG A 717 -9.56 49.34 37.75
CA ARG A 717 -8.56 50.37 37.41
C ARG A 717 -7.28 49.74 36.88
N PHE A 718 -6.71 50.31 35.81
CA PHE A 718 -5.42 49.89 35.29
C PHE A 718 -4.30 50.29 36.28
N THR A 719 -3.40 49.36 36.59
CA THR A 719 -2.36 49.50 37.62
C THR A 719 -0.95 49.47 37.05
N SER A 720 -0.72 48.74 35.96
CA SER A 720 0.60 48.56 35.35
C SER A 720 0.50 48.40 33.85
N GLN A 721 1.61 48.68 33.15
CA GLN A 721 1.73 48.56 31.71
C GLN A 721 3.15 48.09 31.38
N THR A 722 3.29 46.90 30.81
CA THR A 722 4.58 46.28 30.48
C THR A 722 4.61 45.91 29.00
N PRO A 723 5.55 46.46 28.19
CA PRO A 723 5.67 46.07 26.79
C PRO A 723 6.15 44.62 26.66
N LEU A 724 5.63 43.91 25.66
CA LEU A 724 6.12 42.58 25.28
C LEU A 724 7.35 42.71 24.37
N ALA A 725 8.20 41.68 24.37
CA ALA A 725 9.40 41.65 23.55
C ALA A 725 9.11 41.83 22.05
N ASN A 726 10.05 42.41 21.31
CA ASN A 726 10.01 42.59 19.86
C ASN A 726 8.76 43.32 19.32
N GLY A 727 8.11 44.16 20.15
CA GLY A 727 6.91 44.88 19.75
C GLY A 727 5.67 43.99 19.58
N ALA A 728 5.66 42.80 20.17
CA ALA A 728 4.56 41.83 20.05
C ALA A 728 3.25 42.31 20.71
N GLY A 729 3.30 43.33 21.56
CA GLY A 729 2.14 43.87 22.24
C GLY A 729 2.48 44.52 23.57
N ILE A 730 1.45 44.67 24.41
CA ILE A 730 1.55 45.27 25.73
C ILE A 730 0.65 44.56 26.73
N ARG A 731 1.15 44.35 27.95
CA ARG A 731 0.43 43.71 29.04
C ARG A 731 0.02 44.76 30.06
N CYS A 732 -1.27 44.83 30.36
CA CYS A 732 -1.85 45.80 31.27
C CYS A 732 -2.43 45.10 32.52
N GLY A 733 -1.95 45.46 33.71
CA GLY A 733 -2.57 45.03 34.96
C GLY A 733 -3.84 45.83 35.25
N VAL A 734 -4.89 45.18 35.73
CA VAL A 734 -6.15 45.81 36.19
C VAL A 734 -6.54 45.26 37.56
N ARG A 735 -7.02 46.13 38.44
CA ARG A 735 -7.36 45.77 39.82
C ARG A 735 -8.71 46.35 40.27
N GLN A 736 -9.47 45.55 41.01
CA GLN A 736 -10.67 45.97 41.75
C GLN A 736 -10.73 45.19 43.07
N ASP A 737 -11.00 45.88 44.19
CA ASP A 737 -11.25 45.27 45.51
C ASP A 737 -10.21 44.22 45.95
N GLY A 738 -8.94 44.47 45.63
CA GLY A 738 -7.81 43.59 45.98
C GLY A 738 -7.56 42.44 45.00
N VAL A 739 -8.44 42.20 44.03
CA VAL A 739 -8.28 41.20 42.96
C VAL A 739 -7.55 41.82 41.78
N GLU A 740 -6.55 41.13 41.24
CA GLU A 740 -5.75 41.58 40.09
C GLU A 740 -5.94 40.63 38.90
N LYS A 741 -6.26 41.20 37.74
CA LYS A 741 -6.37 40.52 36.46
C LYS A 741 -5.47 41.21 35.44
N THR A 742 -5.23 40.55 34.31
CA THR A 742 -4.38 41.06 33.23
C THR A 742 -5.16 41.19 31.93
N ALA A 743 -4.98 42.30 31.22
CA ALA A 743 -5.43 42.49 29.84
C ALA A 743 -4.21 42.72 28.94
N THR A 744 -3.94 41.79 28.04
CA THR A 744 -2.81 41.81 27.12
C THR A 744 -3.29 42.16 25.71
N LEU A 745 -2.82 43.28 25.16
CA LEU A 745 -3.12 43.74 23.81
C LEU A 745 -1.98 43.33 22.88
N LEU A 746 -2.26 42.45 21.92
CA LEU A 746 -1.28 41.86 21.02
C LEU A 746 -1.31 42.48 19.63
N ALA A 747 -0.17 42.46 18.95
CA ALA A 747 -0.03 42.94 17.58
C ALA A 747 -0.94 42.14 16.63
N ASN A 748 -1.30 42.76 15.49
CA ASN A 748 -1.95 42.05 14.40
C ASN A 748 -1.12 40.85 13.93
N PHE A 749 -1.81 39.80 13.47
CA PHE A 749 -1.20 38.55 13.00
C PHE A 749 -0.34 37.82 14.05
N THR A 750 -0.56 38.10 15.34
CA THR A 750 0.00 37.26 16.41
C THR A 750 -0.62 35.88 16.34
N VAL A 751 0.22 34.86 16.26
CA VAL A 751 -0.19 33.45 16.30
C VAL A 751 -0.22 33.00 17.76
N LEU A 752 -1.37 32.48 18.16
CA LEU A 752 -1.56 31.92 19.49
C LEU A 752 -0.93 30.53 19.56
N THR A 753 -0.09 30.34 20.56
CA THR A 753 0.65 29.10 20.82
C THR A 753 0.12 28.43 22.08
N PHE A 754 0.01 27.11 22.08
CA PHE A 754 -0.49 26.31 23.21
C PHE A 754 0.51 25.20 23.55
N ARG A 755 0.55 24.77 24.82
CA ARG A 755 1.32 23.58 25.23
C ARG A 755 0.64 22.27 24.84
N ASN A 756 -0.69 22.28 24.75
CA ASN A 756 -1.51 21.10 24.49
C ASN A 756 -2.66 21.44 23.55
N VAL A 757 -2.97 20.52 22.63
CA VAL A 757 -4.02 20.69 21.61
C VAL A 757 -5.44 20.46 22.15
N SER A 758 -5.62 19.85 23.33
CA SER A 758 -6.95 19.52 23.89
C SER A 758 -7.88 20.72 24.00
N ARG A 759 -7.40 21.87 24.47
CA ARG A 759 -8.22 23.09 24.55
C ARG A 759 -8.67 23.56 23.16
N LEU A 760 -7.78 23.51 22.17
CA LEU A 760 -8.08 23.87 20.79
C LEU A 760 -9.12 22.91 20.18
N ILE A 761 -8.98 21.61 20.45
CA ILE A 761 -9.95 20.59 20.04
C ILE A 761 -11.31 20.92 20.63
N ARG A 762 -11.44 21.09 21.95
CA ARG A 762 -12.76 21.44 22.55
C ARG A 762 -13.41 22.68 21.92
N ASN A 763 -12.61 23.62 21.43
CA ASN A 763 -13.06 24.87 20.81
C ASN A 763 -13.15 24.81 19.28
N GLY A 764 -13.32 23.62 18.70
CA GLY A 764 -13.72 23.44 17.30
C GLY A 764 -12.58 23.45 16.29
N VAL A 765 -11.31 23.28 16.69
CA VAL A 765 -10.24 22.95 15.74
C VAL A 765 -10.57 21.62 15.07
N ASN A 766 -10.63 21.59 13.74
CA ASN A 766 -11.07 20.43 12.96
C ASN A 766 -9.98 19.89 12.04
N THR A 767 -8.78 20.46 12.08
CA THR A 767 -7.60 19.93 11.40
C THR A 767 -6.36 20.05 12.27
N ILE A 768 -5.61 18.96 12.36
CA ILE A 768 -4.35 18.88 13.11
C ILE A 768 -3.25 18.42 12.16
N VAL A 769 -2.18 19.20 12.12
CA VAL A 769 -0.98 18.90 11.33
C VAL A 769 0.18 18.64 12.28
N GLY A 770 0.72 17.42 12.28
CA GLY A 770 1.85 17.02 13.13
C GLY A 770 3.19 17.14 12.40
N SER A 771 4.19 17.76 13.03
CA SER A 771 5.50 18.02 12.42
C SER A 771 6.70 17.79 13.37
N THR A 772 6.56 16.91 14.36
CA THR A 772 7.55 16.75 15.45
C THR A 772 8.37 15.46 15.37
N GLY A 773 7.85 14.41 14.73
CA GLY A 773 8.42 13.07 14.77
C GLY A 773 8.30 12.35 16.13
N TYR A 774 7.41 12.79 17.03
CA TYR A 774 7.20 12.21 18.36
C TYR A 774 5.72 11.88 18.62
N PRO A 775 5.40 10.81 19.41
CA PRO A 775 4.03 10.39 19.68
C PRO A 775 3.35 11.26 20.73
N ILE A 776 2.89 12.43 20.29
CA ILE A 776 2.34 13.48 21.14
C ILE A 776 0.81 13.58 21.09
N PHE A 777 0.17 13.03 20.06
CA PHE A 777 -1.30 13.00 19.95
C PHE A 777 -1.85 11.70 20.55
N SER A 778 -2.49 11.81 21.71
CA SER A 778 -2.89 10.68 22.58
C SER A 778 -4.38 10.31 22.45
N ALA A 779 -4.78 9.19 23.06
CA ALA A 779 -6.17 8.79 23.22
C ALA A 779 -7.01 9.88 23.91
N LYS A 780 -6.45 10.52 24.95
CA LYS A 780 -7.09 11.66 25.62
C LYS A 780 -7.38 12.82 24.67
N ASN A 781 -6.47 13.15 23.74
CA ASN A 781 -6.73 14.23 22.77
C ASN A 781 -7.86 13.87 21.81
N LEU A 782 -7.96 12.60 21.41
CA LEU A 782 -9.05 12.13 20.56
C LEU A 782 -10.38 12.11 21.31
N ASP A 783 -10.37 11.74 22.59
CA ASP A 783 -11.55 11.75 23.45
C ASP A 783 -12.12 13.16 23.66
N GLU A 784 -11.28 14.20 23.71
CA GLU A 784 -11.71 15.61 23.69
C GLU A 784 -12.44 16.01 22.40
N PHE A 785 -12.20 15.31 21.29
CA PHE A 785 -12.97 15.46 20.06
C PHE A 785 -14.27 14.64 20.12
N LEU A 786 -14.17 13.39 20.54
CA LEU A 786 -15.33 12.49 20.64
C LEU A 786 -16.39 13.01 21.62
N SER A 787 -15.99 13.77 22.65
CA SER A 787 -16.88 14.37 23.64
C SER A 787 -17.60 15.65 23.17
N ARG A 788 -17.22 16.22 22.02
CA ARG A 788 -17.91 17.40 21.47
C ARG A 788 -19.37 17.06 21.17
N THR A 789 -20.25 18.03 21.34
CA THR A 789 -21.63 17.93 20.88
C THR A 789 -21.74 18.47 19.45
N ASN A 790 -22.57 17.85 18.62
CA ASN A 790 -22.89 18.33 17.29
C ASN A 790 -24.40 18.24 17.00
N PRO A 791 -24.94 19.10 16.11
CA PRO A 791 -26.37 19.10 15.80
C PRO A 791 -26.88 17.72 15.37
N PRO A 792 -28.13 17.34 15.71
CA PRO A 792 -28.71 16.07 15.26
C PRO A 792 -28.62 15.92 13.73
N GLY A 793 -28.18 14.76 13.26
CA GLY A 793 -28.02 14.47 11.82
C GLY A 793 -26.77 15.08 11.17
N SER A 794 -25.97 15.85 11.90
CA SER A 794 -24.66 16.33 11.41
C SER A 794 -23.55 15.34 11.76
N VAL A 795 -22.41 15.46 11.07
CA VAL A 795 -21.19 14.73 11.36
C VAL A 795 -20.11 15.74 11.75
N ASP A 796 -19.59 15.63 12.97
CA ASP A 796 -18.42 16.41 13.40
C ASP A 796 -17.15 15.70 12.93
N GLU A 797 -16.17 16.47 12.45
CA GLU A 797 -15.02 15.94 11.74
C GLU A 797 -13.71 16.44 12.33
N LEU A 798 -12.75 15.51 12.46
CA LEU A 798 -11.36 15.81 12.76
C LEU A 798 -10.45 15.19 11.69
N VAL A 799 -9.67 16.03 11.03
CA VAL A 799 -8.66 15.60 10.05
C VAL A 799 -7.27 15.63 10.68
N LEU A 800 -6.57 14.51 10.61
CA LEU A 800 -5.20 14.32 11.11
C LEU A 800 -4.23 14.17 9.93
N ILE A 801 -3.17 14.97 9.92
CA ILE A 801 -2.22 15.10 8.81
C ILE A 801 -0.79 15.02 9.35
N SER A 802 0.02 14.07 8.88
CA SER A 802 1.45 14.02 9.22
C SER A 802 2.29 14.75 8.18
N ALA A 803 3.16 15.65 8.65
CA ALA A 803 4.06 16.46 7.84
C ALA A 803 5.53 16.06 7.95
N SER A 804 5.93 15.24 8.94
CA SER A 804 7.35 15.01 9.21
C SER A 804 7.78 13.54 9.38
N SER A 805 6.90 12.63 9.80
CA SER A 805 7.33 11.26 10.09
C SER A 805 6.27 10.18 9.82
N LYS A 806 6.76 8.95 9.60
CA LYS A 806 5.98 7.71 9.41
C LYS A 806 5.12 7.46 10.66
N ASP A 807 3.86 7.92 10.65
CA ASP A 807 2.80 7.69 11.65
C ASP A 807 3.08 8.02 13.14
N TYR A 808 4.29 8.47 13.47
CA TYR A 808 4.74 8.59 14.85
C TYR A 808 3.92 9.59 15.66
N GLU A 809 3.52 10.73 15.07
CA GLU A 809 2.76 11.77 15.78
C GLU A 809 1.39 11.29 16.28
N PHE A 810 0.71 10.46 15.49
CA PHE A 810 -0.64 9.98 15.76
C PHE A 810 -0.69 8.53 16.24
N ARG A 811 0.45 7.87 16.39
CA ARG A 811 0.54 6.44 16.68
C ARG A 811 -0.34 6.01 17.84
N ARG A 812 -0.28 6.71 18.98
CA ARG A 812 -1.08 6.41 20.17
C ARG A 812 -2.59 6.53 19.93
N ALA A 813 -3.02 7.50 19.14
CA ALA A 813 -4.44 7.64 18.78
C ALA A 813 -4.89 6.57 17.77
N ILE A 814 -4.02 6.18 16.83
CA ILE A 814 -4.27 5.08 15.89
C ILE A 814 -4.40 3.75 16.67
N ASP A 815 -3.49 3.49 17.61
CA ASP A 815 -3.53 2.33 18.48
C ASP A 815 -4.83 2.28 19.29
N PHE A 816 -5.25 3.42 19.85
CA PHE A 816 -6.55 3.54 20.53
C PHE A 816 -7.75 3.21 19.62
N LEU A 817 -7.79 3.76 18.41
CA LEU A 817 -8.85 3.46 17.43
C LEU A 817 -8.86 1.97 17.04
N ASN A 818 -7.69 1.35 16.89
CA ASN A 818 -7.57 -0.07 16.60
C ASN A 818 -8.06 -0.94 17.78
N VAL A 819 -7.80 -0.53 19.03
CA VAL A 819 -8.37 -1.20 20.20
C VAL A 819 -9.90 -1.12 20.19
N LEU A 820 -10.48 0.05 19.89
CA LEU A 820 -11.94 0.18 19.78
C LEU A 820 -12.52 -0.73 18.69
N LEU A 821 -11.87 -0.83 17.52
CA LEU A 821 -12.28 -1.75 16.45
C LEU A 821 -12.27 -3.21 16.92
N LYS A 822 -11.23 -3.64 17.65
CA LYS A 822 -11.12 -5.01 18.21
C LYS A 822 -12.20 -5.31 19.23
N LEU A 823 -12.50 -4.36 20.12
CA LEU A 823 -13.56 -4.51 21.12
C LEU A 823 -14.95 -4.61 20.44
N GLN A 824 -15.16 -3.87 19.35
CA GLN A 824 -16.40 -3.90 18.58
C GLN A 824 -16.57 -5.19 17.76
N SER A 825 -15.48 -5.72 17.18
CA SER A 825 -15.52 -6.94 16.36
C SER A 825 -15.56 -8.24 17.15
N ARG A 826 -15.50 -8.18 18.49
CA ARG A 826 -15.40 -9.33 19.39
C ARG A 826 -14.21 -10.25 19.07
N ALA A 827 -13.10 -9.66 18.60
CA ALA A 827 -11.86 -10.38 18.38
C ALA A 827 -11.39 -11.03 19.70
N VAL A 828 -10.86 -12.25 19.61
CA VAL A 828 -10.31 -12.95 20.79
C VAL A 828 -9.00 -12.28 21.19
N VAL A 829 -8.99 -11.65 22.37
CA VAL A 829 -7.82 -10.96 22.93
C VAL A 829 -7.51 -11.57 24.30
N PRO A 830 -6.23 -11.89 24.61
CA PRO A 830 -5.85 -12.34 25.94
C PRO A 830 -6.29 -11.36 27.03
N ALA A 831 -6.85 -11.89 28.12
CA ALA A 831 -7.43 -11.06 29.19
C ALA A 831 -6.44 -10.05 29.78
N GLU A 832 -5.15 -10.42 29.90
CA GLU A 832 -4.10 -9.54 30.40
C GLU A 832 -3.87 -8.33 29.49
N GLN A 833 -3.89 -8.55 28.17
CA GLN A 833 -3.75 -7.48 27.19
C GLN A 833 -4.96 -6.53 27.23
N SER A 834 -6.17 -7.08 27.30
CA SER A 834 -7.40 -6.28 27.43
C SER A 834 -7.42 -5.45 28.71
N LEU A 835 -7.02 -6.02 29.85
CA LEU A 835 -6.94 -5.30 31.13
C LEU A 835 -5.90 -4.18 31.09
N ALA A 836 -4.77 -4.37 30.41
CA ALA A 836 -3.79 -3.31 30.21
C ALA A 836 -4.37 -2.13 29.41
N TRP A 837 -5.13 -2.39 28.35
CA TRP A 837 -5.83 -1.34 27.59
C TRP A 837 -6.82 -0.58 28.47
N PHE A 838 -7.68 -1.29 29.21
CA PHE A 838 -8.66 -0.65 30.09
C PHE A 838 -7.98 0.17 31.19
N ALA A 839 -6.89 -0.32 31.78
CA ALA A 839 -6.14 0.44 32.77
C ALA A 839 -5.65 1.78 32.21
N GLU A 840 -5.15 1.81 30.98
CA GLU A 840 -4.76 3.05 30.31
C GLU A 840 -5.96 3.98 30.08
N PHE A 841 -7.10 3.46 29.62
CA PHE A 841 -8.31 4.26 29.39
C PHE A 841 -8.85 4.91 30.69
N TYR A 842 -8.89 4.16 31.79
CA TYR A 842 -9.31 4.68 33.09
C TYR A 842 -8.27 5.63 33.71
N LYS A 843 -6.98 5.40 33.45
CA LYS A 843 -5.91 6.33 33.85
C LYS A 843 -6.08 7.69 33.18
N ASP A 844 -6.32 7.68 31.87
CA ASP A 844 -6.53 8.89 31.05
C ASP A 844 -7.86 9.59 31.32
N GLY A 845 -8.84 8.85 31.85
CA GLY A 845 -10.13 9.39 32.30
C GLY A 845 -11.07 9.75 31.17
N LEU A 846 -11.17 8.88 30.16
CA LEU A 846 -11.98 9.12 28.95
C LEU A 846 -13.46 9.43 29.28
N HIS A 847 -14.05 10.41 28.60
CA HIS A 847 -15.37 10.95 28.91
C HIS A 847 -16.49 9.90 28.80
N PHE A 848 -16.43 9.01 27.81
CA PHE A 848 -17.45 7.97 27.63
C PHE A 848 -17.36 6.81 28.63
N LEU A 849 -16.31 6.75 29.46
CA LEU A 849 -16.16 5.77 30.55
C LEU A 849 -16.66 6.30 31.90
N GLN A 850 -16.95 7.59 32.00
CA GLN A 850 -17.40 8.24 33.23
C GLN A 850 -18.76 7.67 33.69
N GLY A 851 -18.96 7.63 35.01
CA GLY A 851 -20.15 7.04 35.63
C GLY A 851 -19.92 6.73 37.11
N ALA A 852 -20.94 6.19 37.79
CA ALA A 852 -20.85 5.84 39.21
C ALA A 852 -19.79 4.75 39.50
N ASP A 853 -19.50 3.90 38.52
CA ASP A 853 -18.50 2.83 38.59
C ASP A 853 -17.07 3.30 38.26
N PHE A 854 -16.88 4.52 37.75
CA PHE A 854 -15.59 4.99 37.25
C PHE A 854 -14.51 5.05 38.33
N ALA A 855 -14.78 5.71 39.46
CA ALA A 855 -13.80 5.87 40.52
C ALA A 855 -13.36 4.52 41.15
N PRO A 856 -14.28 3.59 41.48
CA PRO A 856 -13.91 2.24 41.89
C PRO A 856 -13.06 1.52 40.85
N LEU A 857 -13.52 1.44 39.59
CA LEU A 857 -12.82 0.69 38.55
C LEU A 857 -11.44 1.27 38.24
N ARG A 858 -11.31 2.61 38.26
CA ARG A 858 -10.01 3.28 38.12
C ARG A 858 -9.05 2.88 39.23
N LYS A 859 -9.52 2.78 40.47
CA LYS A 859 -8.70 2.34 41.62
C LYS A 859 -8.26 0.89 41.45
N LEU A 860 -9.16 0.00 41.04
CA LEU A 860 -8.85 -1.41 40.77
C LEU A 860 -7.78 -1.56 39.68
N LEU A 861 -7.97 -0.86 38.55
CA LEU A 861 -7.11 -0.94 37.38
C LEU A 861 -5.78 -0.16 37.53
N ALA A 862 -5.62 0.64 38.59
CA ALA A 862 -4.36 1.34 38.89
C ALA A 862 -3.22 0.38 39.30
N SER A 863 -3.53 -0.89 39.57
CA SER A 863 -2.57 -1.93 39.94
C SER A 863 -2.88 -3.25 39.20
N THR A 864 -1.97 -4.21 39.27
CA THR A 864 -2.18 -5.54 38.66
C THR A 864 -3.42 -6.22 39.26
N VAL A 865 -4.38 -6.58 38.41
CA VAL A 865 -5.63 -7.22 38.84
C VAL A 865 -5.34 -8.67 39.28
N SER A 866 -5.17 -8.92 40.58
CA SER A 866 -4.97 -10.25 41.17
C SER A 866 -6.27 -10.81 41.76
N THR A 867 -6.29 -12.10 42.11
CA THR A 867 -7.43 -12.69 42.83
C THR A 867 -7.71 -11.96 44.16
N GLU A 868 -6.65 -11.51 44.85
CA GLU A 868 -6.80 -10.76 46.11
C GLU A 868 -7.35 -9.35 45.88
N SER A 869 -6.86 -8.64 44.85
CA SER A 869 -7.36 -7.29 44.54
C SER A 869 -8.83 -7.33 44.11
N LEU A 870 -9.24 -8.38 43.40
CA LEU A 870 -10.63 -8.64 43.04
C LEU A 870 -11.50 -8.90 44.28
N ALA A 871 -11.03 -9.70 45.24
CA ALA A 871 -11.74 -9.94 46.50
C ALA A 871 -11.90 -8.65 47.32
N ALA A 872 -10.85 -7.84 47.42
CA ALA A 872 -10.90 -6.54 48.09
C ALA A 872 -11.89 -5.58 47.42
N PHE A 873 -11.94 -5.58 46.08
CA PHE A 873 -12.87 -4.75 45.32
C PHE A 873 -14.34 -5.10 45.56
N VAL A 874 -14.67 -6.39 45.71
CA VAL A 874 -16.05 -6.83 46.04
C VAL A 874 -16.53 -6.22 47.35
N ALA A 875 -15.64 -6.06 48.34
CA ALA A 875 -15.97 -5.42 49.61
C ALA A 875 -16.05 -3.89 49.49
N GLU A 876 -15.19 -3.27 48.69
CA GLU A 876 -15.12 -1.80 48.53
C GLU A 876 -16.26 -1.23 47.65
N ALA A 877 -16.66 -1.95 46.60
CA ALA A 877 -17.66 -1.49 45.63
C ALA A 877 -18.66 -2.61 45.26
N PRO A 878 -19.52 -3.04 46.21
CA PRO A 878 -20.37 -4.22 46.06
C PRO A 878 -21.37 -4.12 44.90
N ASP A 879 -21.88 -2.92 44.61
CA ASP A 879 -22.84 -2.72 43.53
C ASP A 879 -22.19 -2.85 42.14
N VAL A 880 -20.96 -2.35 41.99
CA VAL A 880 -20.18 -2.50 40.75
C VAL A 880 -19.76 -3.95 40.56
N ALA A 881 -19.31 -4.61 41.64
CA ALA A 881 -18.98 -6.03 41.61
C ALA A 881 -20.17 -6.92 41.20
N ARG A 882 -21.38 -6.61 41.69
CA ARG A 882 -22.60 -7.29 41.28
C ARG A 882 -22.91 -7.08 39.79
N ALA A 883 -22.71 -5.86 39.27
CA ALA A 883 -22.90 -5.55 37.86
C ALA A 883 -21.91 -6.28 36.93
N VAL A 884 -20.67 -6.49 37.40
CA VAL A 884 -19.66 -7.32 36.70
C VAL A 884 -20.03 -8.82 36.72
N GLY A 885 -20.93 -9.23 37.62
CA GLY A 885 -21.34 -10.63 37.78
C GLY A 885 -20.49 -11.42 38.78
N TRP A 886 -19.80 -10.74 39.71
CA TRP A 886 -19.08 -11.39 40.80
C TRP A 886 -20.00 -11.74 41.96
N SER A 887 -19.88 -12.97 42.47
CA SER A 887 -20.48 -13.41 43.73
C SER A 887 -19.37 -13.80 44.72
N GLN A 888 -19.67 -13.81 46.02
CA GLN A 888 -18.70 -14.15 47.07
C GLN A 888 -18.11 -15.57 46.96
N ASP A 889 -18.69 -16.45 46.12
CA ASP A 889 -18.38 -17.89 46.08
C ASP A 889 -17.70 -18.41 44.80
N ARG A 890 -17.32 -17.54 43.83
CA ARG A 890 -16.63 -17.99 42.59
C ARG A 890 -15.53 -17.03 42.13
N SER A 891 -14.30 -17.25 42.59
CA SER A 891 -13.12 -16.45 42.23
C SER A 891 -12.36 -16.93 40.97
N VAL A 892 -12.79 -18.02 40.33
CA VAL A 892 -11.97 -18.70 39.29
C VAL A 892 -11.94 -17.96 37.94
N ASN A 893 -12.94 -17.13 37.61
CA ASN A 893 -13.04 -16.41 36.32
C ASN A 893 -13.14 -14.88 36.42
N GLY A 894 -12.73 -14.30 37.55
CA GLY A 894 -12.98 -12.87 37.84
C GLY A 894 -12.41 -11.90 36.79
N ARG A 895 -11.20 -12.16 36.28
CA ARG A 895 -10.55 -11.35 35.24
C ARG A 895 -11.32 -11.36 33.91
N ALA A 896 -11.78 -12.54 33.48
CA ALA A 896 -12.51 -12.68 32.22
C ALA A 896 -13.87 -11.97 32.28
N LEU A 897 -14.57 -12.07 33.41
CA LEU A 897 -15.83 -11.34 33.65
C LEU A 897 -15.63 -9.82 33.64
N LEU A 898 -14.56 -9.32 34.26
CA LEU A 898 -14.23 -7.89 34.21
C LEU A 898 -13.95 -7.40 32.79
N VAL A 899 -13.19 -8.18 32.02
CA VAL A 899 -12.90 -7.86 30.62
C VAL A 899 -14.18 -7.77 29.79
N GLU A 900 -15.07 -8.75 29.92
CA GLU A 900 -16.34 -8.74 29.17
C GLU A 900 -17.25 -7.60 29.62
N PHE A 901 -17.34 -7.32 30.92
CA PHE A 901 -18.11 -6.19 31.44
C PHE A 901 -17.62 -4.85 30.89
N LEU A 902 -16.30 -4.62 30.93
CA LEU A 902 -15.70 -3.38 30.42
C LEU A 902 -15.83 -3.26 28.90
N ALA A 903 -15.65 -4.35 28.17
CA ALA A 903 -15.86 -4.38 26.72
C ALA A 903 -17.32 -4.06 26.35
N GLU A 904 -18.28 -4.69 27.03
CA GLU A 904 -19.71 -4.43 26.82
C GLU A 904 -20.11 -3.00 27.18
N LYS A 905 -19.55 -2.44 28.27
CA LYS A 905 -19.75 -1.03 28.62
C LYS A 905 -19.31 -0.11 27.48
N ILE A 906 -18.15 -0.36 26.87
CA ILE A 906 -17.66 0.43 25.74
C ILE A 906 -18.55 0.23 24.50
N ARG A 907 -18.92 -1.01 24.15
CA ARG A 907 -19.77 -1.31 22.98
C ARG A 907 -21.14 -0.62 23.04
N ARG A 908 -21.69 -0.41 24.24
CA ARG A 908 -22.97 0.30 24.42
C ARG A 908 -22.85 1.79 24.15
N SER A 909 -21.69 2.38 24.45
CA SER A 909 -21.46 3.82 24.33
C SER A 909 -20.77 4.22 23.02
N VAL A 910 -20.05 3.30 22.38
CA VAL A 910 -19.20 3.55 21.21
C VAL A 910 -19.46 2.48 20.14
N SER A 911 -19.77 2.92 18.93
CA SER A 911 -19.71 2.10 17.72
C SER A 911 -18.65 2.68 16.78
N ILE A 912 -17.88 1.83 16.13
CA ILE A 912 -16.78 2.25 15.25
C ILE A 912 -16.68 1.35 14.00
N HIS A 913 -16.44 1.98 12.86
CA HIS A 913 -16.14 1.33 11.59
C HIS A 913 -14.99 2.07 10.91
N LYS A 914 -14.10 1.30 10.26
CA LYS A 914 -12.99 1.83 9.46
C LYS A 914 -13.23 1.62 7.97
N GLU A 915 -13.26 2.71 7.23
CA GLU A 915 -13.24 2.76 5.77
C GLU A 915 -11.79 3.02 5.33
N ILE A 916 -11.31 2.29 4.31
CA ILE A 916 -9.98 2.48 3.74
C ILE A 916 -10.14 2.97 2.32
N ARG A 917 -9.58 4.14 2.03
CA ARG A 917 -9.56 4.73 0.70
C ARG A 917 -8.13 4.87 0.23
N SER A 918 -7.75 4.12 -0.81
CA SER A 918 -6.38 4.15 -1.35
C SER A 918 -5.94 5.53 -1.85
N ASP A 919 -6.89 6.43 -2.14
CA ASP A 919 -6.63 7.80 -2.54
C ASP A 919 -6.68 8.82 -1.39
N ILE A 920 -6.96 8.42 -0.15
CA ILE A 920 -7.08 9.35 1.00
C ILE A 920 -6.30 8.85 2.21
N GLY A 921 -6.44 7.58 2.56
CA GLY A 921 -6.00 6.98 3.83
C GLY A 921 -7.16 6.29 4.55
N SER A 922 -7.09 6.29 5.88
CA SER A 922 -8.06 5.62 6.76
C SER A 922 -9.09 6.61 7.30
N ILE A 923 -10.36 6.24 7.23
CA ILE A 923 -11.48 7.05 7.76
C ILE A 923 -12.19 6.22 8.82
N TYR A 924 -12.24 6.76 10.04
CA TYR A 924 -12.93 6.13 11.16
C TYR A 924 -14.26 6.84 11.37
N HIS A 925 -15.34 6.09 11.19
CA HIS A 925 -16.70 6.51 11.48
C HIS A 925 -17.03 6.04 12.89
N VAL A 926 -17.20 6.99 13.81
CA VAL A 926 -17.40 6.70 15.24
C VAL A 926 -18.73 7.29 15.69
N VAL A 927 -19.55 6.51 16.38
CA VAL A 927 -20.74 7.00 17.07
C VAL A 927 -20.50 6.87 18.56
N VAL A 928 -20.46 7.99 19.28
CA VAL A 928 -20.25 8.02 20.73
C VAL A 928 -21.44 8.69 21.40
N ASN A 929 -22.14 7.99 22.29
CA ASN A 929 -23.33 8.49 22.99
C ASN A 929 -24.37 9.11 22.02
N GLY A 930 -24.56 8.49 20.86
CA GLY A 930 -25.48 8.96 19.80
C GLY A 930 -24.98 10.14 18.95
N GLN A 931 -23.76 10.64 19.20
CA GLN A 931 -23.13 11.68 18.38
C GLN A 931 -22.29 11.05 17.27
N THR A 932 -22.54 11.44 16.02
CA THR A 932 -21.80 10.94 14.86
C THR A 932 -20.53 11.75 14.63
N LYS A 933 -19.39 11.06 14.63
CA LYS A 933 -18.05 11.59 14.47
C LYS A 933 -17.33 10.95 13.28
N ARG A 934 -16.47 11.73 12.63
CA ARG A 934 -15.56 11.24 11.59
C ARG A 934 -14.13 11.67 11.89
N VAL A 935 -13.25 10.69 12.05
CA VAL A 935 -11.80 10.92 12.17
C VAL A 935 -11.16 10.52 10.86
N VAL A 936 -10.65 11.50 10.12
CA VAL A 936 -9.98 11.29 8.84
C VAL A 936 -8.48 11.28 9.10
N LEU A 937 -7.84 10.14 8.87
CA LEU A 937 -6.40 9.97 8.95
C LEU A 937 -5.83 9.96 7.54
N LEU A 938 -5.36 11.12 7.08
CA LEU A 938 -4.77 11.24 5.74
C LEU A 938 -3.51 10.40 5.63
N ALA A 939 -3.32 9.78 4.46
CA ALA A 939 -2.21 8.89 4.14
C ALA A 939 -2.00 7.76 5.18
N ASP A 940 -3.07 7.32 5.85
CA ASP A 940 -3.02 6.32 6.93
C ASP A 940 -2.12 6.74 8.11
N GLY A 941 -1.87 8.05 8.26
CA GLY A 941 -1.00 8.63 9.29
C GLY A 941 0.44 8.79 8.82
N LEU A 942 0.79 8.29 7.63
CA LEU A 942 2.08 8.49 6.99
C LEU A 942 2.23 9.93 6.50
N VAL A 943 3.46 10.28 6.09
CA VAL A 943 3.76 11.63 5.62
C VAL A 943 3.03 11.90 4.31
N VAL A 944 2.12 12.89 4.32
CA VAL A 944 1.12 13.08 3.26
C VAL A 944 1.72 13.44 1.90
N ASN A 945 2.88 14.09 1.87
CA ASN A 945 3.55 14.51 0.63
C ASN A 945 4.21 13.36 -0.15
N PHE A 946 4.33 12.18 0.44
CA PHE A 946 4.83 10.96 -0.22
C PHE A 946 3.72 9.94 -0.54
N PHE A 947 2.46 10.29 -0.29
CA PHE A 947 1.32 9.40 -0.54
C PHE A 947 0.83 9.54 -1.98
N ALA A 948 1.07 8.49 -2.77
CA ALA A 948 1.39 8.63 -4.19
C ALA A 948 0.23 8.80 -5.20
N ARG A 949 -1.03 8.95 -4.76
CA ARG A 949 -2.14 9.29 -5.67
C ARG A 949 -2.37 10.81 -5.88
N HIS A 950 -1.48 11.66 -5.37
CA HIS A 950 -1.67 13.12 -5.30
C HIS A 950 -0.47 14.01 -5.62
N GLU A 951 0.63 13.46 -6.08
CA GLU A 951 1.89 14.20 -5.99
C GLU A 951 2.08 15.27 -7.08
N LYS A 952 2.32 16.50 -6.61
CA LYS A 952 3.42 17.31 -7.14
C LYS A 952 4.72 17.15 -6.32
N GLY A 953 4.73 16.26 -5.32
CA GLY A 953 5.87 16.05 -4.43
C GLY A 953 6.34 17.35 -3.75
N VAL A 954 7.52 17.33 -3.14
CA VAL A 954 8.25 18.58 -2.92
C VAL A 954 8.86 19.00 -4.24
N LYS A 955 8.75 20.29 -4.59
CA LYS A 955 9.34 20.79 -5.84
C LYS A 955 10.86 20.58 -5.82
N THR A 956 11.39 20.14 -6.96
CA THR A 956 12.81 19.79 -7.11
C THR A 956 13.74 20.92 -6.72
N GLU A 957 13.38 22.19 -6.98
CA GLU A 957 14.12 23.39 -6.54
C GLU A 957 14.43 23.48 -5.04
N PHE A 958 13.61 22.87 -4.17
CA PHE A 958 13.85 22.83 -2.73
C PHE A 958 14.62 21.58 -2.29
N ILE A 959 14.55 20.49 -3.07
CA ILE A 959 15.17 19.21 -2.75
C ILE A 959 16.56 19.07 -3.37
N ASP A 960 16.80 19.67 -4.53
CA ASP A 960 18.07 19.60 -5.25
C ASP A 960 19.27 20.02 -4.38
N PRO A 961 19.24 21.17 -3.68
CA PRO A 961 20.31 21.52 -2.72
C PRO A 961 20.54 20.47 -1.64
N VAL A 962 19.46 19.91 -1.10
CA VAL A 962 19.50 18.95 0.03
C VAL A 962 20.10 17.62 -0.43
N VAL A 963 19.65 17.10 -1.58
CA VAL A 963 20.13 15.83 -2.12
C VAL A 963 21.52 15.95 -2.73
N THR A 964 21.86 17.10 -3.31
CA THR A 964 23.24 17.40 -3.73
C THR A 964 24.20 17.35 -2.54
N MET A 965 23.76 17.87 -1.39
CA MET A 965 24.56 17.79 -0.17
C MET A 965 24.74 16.34 0.30
N GLN A 966 23.76 15.46 0.11
CA GLN A 966 23.87 14.03 0.44
C GLN A 966 24.88 13.32 -0.49
N LEU A 967 24.87 13.68 -1.78
CA LEU A 967 25.84 13.20 -2.75
C LEU A 967 27.28 13.61 -2.37
N LEU A 968 27.48 14.85 -1.91
CA LEU A 968 28.78 15.32 -1.43
C LEU A 968 29.27 14.51 -0.21
N SER A 969 28.38 14.07 0.69
CA SER A 969 28.73 13.14 1.78
C SER A 969 29.31 11.82 1.26
N LEU A 970 28.70 11.26 0.21
CA LEU A 970 29.18 10.02 -0.41
C LEU A 970 30.55 10.21 -1.04
N VAL A 971 30.75 11.33 -1.75
CA VAL A 971 32.05 11.69 -2.32
C VAL A 971 33.10 11.85 -1.22
N LYS A 972 32.77 12.53 -0.12
CA LYS A 972 33.68 12.74 1.01
C LYS A 972 34.12 11.43 1.67
N LEU A 973 33.18 10.51 1.95
CA LEU A 973 33.49 9.20 2.51
C LEU A 973 34.40 8.36 1.60
N SER A 974 34.24 8.50 0.27
CA SER A 974 35.07 7.77 -0.70
C SER A 974 36.47 8.35 -0.92
N ALA A 975 36.66 9.64 -0.60
CA ALA A 975 37.90 10.37 -0.88
C ALA A 975 38.84 10.42 0.32
N THR A 976 38.30 10.53 1.54
CA THR A 976 39.10 10.72 2.76
C THR A 976 38.63 9.79 3.88
N ALA A 977 39.58 9.15 4.57
CA ALA A 977 39.27 8.36 5.75
C ALA A 977 38.78 9.27 6.89
N ILE A 978 37.63 8.94 7.48
CA ILE A 978 37.02 9.67 8.59
C ILE A 978 36.94 8.71 9.79
N PRO A 979 37.39 9.11 10.98
CA PRO A 979 37.31 8.25 12.16
C PRO A 979 35.85 8.03 12.60
N PRO A 980 35.52 6.89 13.25
CA PRO A 980 34.18 6.64 13.75
C PRO A 980 33.64 7.77 14.60
N GLY A 981 32.39 8.17 14.36
CA GLY A 981 31.78 9.33 15.01
C GLY A 981 30.58 9.84 14.22
N LEU A 982 29.82 10.75 14.81
CA LEU A 982 28.70 11.43 14.16
C LEU A 982 29.11 12.87 13.85
N TYR A 983 29.12 13.22 12.56
CA TYR A 983 29.58 14.51 12.09
C TYR A 983 28.49 15.20 11.27
N LYS A 984 28.37 16.52 11.42
CA LYS A 984 27.64 17.32 10.45
C LYS A 984 28.48 17.48 9.19
N LEU A 985 27.91 17.22 8.03
CA LEU A 985 28.68 17.23 6.78
C LEU A 985 29.31 18.58 6.45
N ASP A 986 28.59 19.69 6.66
CA ASP A 986 29.07 21.05 6.41
C ASP A 986 30.41 21.35 7.13
N THR A 987 30.63 20.75 8.30
CA THR A 987 31.90 20.85 9.04
C THR A 987 33.04 20.00 8.48
N GLN A 988 32.74 19.06 7.57
CA GLN A 988 33.69 18.11 6.98
C GLN A 988 34.10 18.45 5.54
N LEU A 989 33.39 19.39 4.90
CA LEU A 989 33.72 19.87 3.55
C LEU A 989 34.78 20.97 3.60
N ARG A 990 35.55 21.12 2.52
CA ARG A 990 36.48 22.26 2.39
C ARG A 990 35.67 23.54 2.19
N ALA A 991 36.16 24.65 2.75
CA ALA A 991 35.49 25.95 2.61
C ALA A 991 35.28 26.35 1.14
N GLU A 992 36.23 26.02 0.26
CA GLU A 992 36.15 26.25 -1.18
C GLU A 992 35.02 25.44 -1.85
N ASP A 993 34.88 24.15 -1.53
CA ASP A 993 33.81 23.30 -2.06
C ASP A 993 32.42 23.79 -1.62
N LEU A 994 32.33 24.22 -0.35
CA LEU A 994 31.10 24.78 0.21
C LEU A 994 30.75 26.13 -0.44
N ALA A 995 31.74 26.97 -0.76
CA ALA A 995 31.53 28.22 -1.48
C ALA A 995 31.01 28.00 -2.91
N VAL A 996 31.57 27.03 -3.64
CA VAL A 996 31.07 26.64 -4.98
C VAL A 996 29.64 26.11 -4.89
N PHE A 997 29.34 25.29 -3.89
CA PHE A 997 27.99 24.80 -3.62
C PHE A 997 26.98 25.93 -3.39
N TRP A 998 27.30 26.89 -2.52
CA TRP A 998 26.43 28.03 -2.25
C TRP A 998 26.25 28.96 -3.45
N ALA A 999 27.32 29.23 -4.20
CA ALA A 999 27.26 30.03 -5.42
C ALA A 999 26.34 29.39 -6.48
N ALA A 1000 26.42 28.07 -6.63
CA ALA A 1000 25.56 27.31 -7.54
C ALA A 1000 24.07 27.45 -7.15
N ILE A 1001 23.75 27.33 -5.86
CA ILE A 1001 22.37 27.50 -5.36
C ILE A 1001 21.82 28.89 -5.70
N ASP A 1002 22.58 29.95 -5.40
CA ASP A 1002 22.10 31.31 -5.59
C ASP A 1002 21.93 31.65 -7.08
N GLU A 1003 22.85 31.20 -7.92
CA GLU A 1003 22.74 31.34 -9.38
C GLU A 1003 21.47 30.67 -9.91
N LYS A 1004 21.12 29.47 -9.43
CA LYS A 1004 19.90 28.76 -9.88
C LYS A 1004 18.61 29.29 -9.26
N CYS A 1005 18.68 30.06 -8.17
CA CYS A 1005 17.55 30.82 -7.65
C CYS A 1005 17.34 32.16 -8.37
N ARG A 1006 18.25 32.56 -9.26
CA ARG A 1006 18.15 33.82 -10.01
C ARG A 1006 16.91 33.82 -10.91
N PRO A 1007 16.08 34.88 -10.88
CA PRO A 1007 14.95 34.98 -11.79
C PRO A 1007 15.44 34.87 -13.25
N LEU A 1008 14.76 34.06 -14.06
CA LEU A 1008 14.96 34.10 -15.50
C LEU A 1008 14.73 35.55 -15.94
N ALA A 1009 15.74 36.16 -16.55
CA ALA A 1009 15.58 37.49 -17.13
C ALA A 1009 14.45 37.39 -18.16
N LEU A 1010 13.31 38.02 -17.86
CA LEU A 1010 12.31 38.30 -18.89
C LEU A 1010 13.04 39.16 -19.92
N ASN A 1011 13.36 38.58 -21.07
CA ASN A 1011 13.77 39.35 -22.23
C ASN A 1011 12.67 40.40 -22.41
N ARG A 1012 13.05 41.66 -22.22
CA ARG A 1012 12.17 42.82 -22.30
C ARG A 1012 11.51 42.93 -23.66
#